data_AF-A0A1J1LUC0-F1
#
_entry.id   AF-A0A1J1LUC0-F1
#
_cell.length_a   1.000
_cell.length_b   1.000
_cell.length_c   1.000
_cell.angle_alpha   90.00
_cell.angle_beta   90.00
_cell.angle_gamma   90.00
#
_symmetry.space_group_name_H-M   'P 1'
#
loop_
_entity.id
_entity.type
_entity.pdbx_description
1 polymer ?
#
loop_
_entity_poly.entity_id
_entity_poly.type
_entity_poly.pdbx_seq_one_letter_code
_entity_poly.pdbx_strand_id
1 'polypeptide(L)'
;MDVYYRKLYALLHHPERPEWRGAICQQLNCLQPHLEELHQWWKKSGYLSAEIGSSSDRVNLKLNQQSNTILESKHPISGQSQTLVAPQFPIIDVSSLNSEFDPKSESDIKKLFWWFWRFYPEKAAQSNPDALLLPAHKILPDCPQHSYNSTVSALAGAMFPESLPPDETYKHPYLLIFTFSPVQEFIKSSRKFLDFWSGSYLLHYLSVKLCWFVAQEYGPDAVITPSLWKQEIIDALLLTKYCDFTKDFGNDQTPVDRFQNKTSSSLSTAGFPNVITVLVPGETVAQELGKQLSDILKTEWKTIAEKVKAEIKDRVMREIAAHGDEIWDKIQSEFPSDNNPNPYYRELNKWQQSSCWEWNKLWNAQIDNTWESYWSAIPLGNPEVPLEITRLSSEETFAKGWKDCQKIVAQPRTDDIPTLAEELTYTTLNVGTWWGSLQARLGQSIQAVKNTRNWQIASAPGERSTLSGQFSAVHPNLLYNEQFREGGGLPASSMRLFWRVLAEVYPGLFNGSEKLNAIELTKRMSWVYGGVAESLGIKIAPNQEDNNIHSNQKDYESFIRFPNLSSIAAARFAHDYPTQVQAYWNTLNELIKNELPQPYRNQFAARTRGRPFQIGKTDKKLNPNNKDGQDYNGIMFSSKWLAEDLNLSEKGELETLRRLVDQAHKNNQFGEGSPADWWVIVLADGDGMGKYVSGAKLKPYEDYIIKSEVDEGTQNSREFDKLLKETKKRMGPASHVGLNRALLDFSNQLVPYLTEKRFCGKVVYSGGDDVMAVLPLADLPEYLLSLRAAWCGAKDPFNDFDNKEAMDNLEGSGYWHPLSTVKELAQRPHFTMGKDATMSVGIVIAYKSVPLPTVLESLWTAEKERAKKLPGKDGLCFRVIYGGGNTLEAVMKGHLLESWWNFIQQYQQLDLSPALYRLAEELPRRACVTENDQLFSKAAQVILKRRDESKNLGVEIHDPILNWLNAWEDWAKSLKLSQNAEKPLGTQPKDLGRLLRFSAFWVDKMAQQQQWKKEEN
;
A
#
# COMPACT_ATOMS: atom_id res chain seq x y z
N MET A 1 8.67 -3.25 -39.44
CA MET A 1 8.34 -4.31 -38.49
C MET A 1 7.71 -3.67 -37.27
N ASP A 2 6.61 -4.23 -36.76
CA ASP A 2 5.98 -3.76 -35.51
C ASP A 2 6.96 -3.84 -34.34
N VAL A 3 6.95 -2.85 -33.44
CA VAL A 3 7.90 -2.75 -32.32
C VAL A 3 7.81 -3.96 -31.37
N TYR A 4 6.64 -4.58 -31.22
CA TYR A 4 6.42 -5.71 -30.32
C TYR A 4 7.21 -6.97 -30.73
N TYR A 5 7.58 -7.13 -32.01
CA TYR A 5 8.50 -8.19 -32.44
C TYR A 5 9.88 -8.03 -31.78
N ARG A 6 10.44 -6.81 -31.82
CA ARG A 6 11.72 -6.47 -31.19
C ARG A 6 11.64 -6.61 -29.68
N LYS A 7 10.54 -6.16 -29.07
CA LYS A 7 10.31 -6.25 -27.64
C LYS A 7 10.20 -7.69 -27.14
N LEU A 8 9.42 -8.54 -27.81
CA LEU A 8 9.32 -9.96 -27.44
C LEU A 8 10.67 -10.67 -27.59
N TYR A 9 11.40 -10.38 -28.68
CA TYR A 9 12.74 -10.93 -28.89
C TYR A 9 13.74 -10.49 -27.80
N ALA A 10 13.64 -9.23 -27.35
CA ALA A 10 14.42 -8.68 -26.24
C ALA A 10 14.01 -9.26 -24.88
N LEU A 11 12.71 -9.45 -24.63
CA LEU A 11 12.17 -10.02 -23.39
C LEU A 11 12.59 -11.49 -23.19
N LEU A 12 12.77 -12.23 -24.29
CA LEU A 12 13.24 -13.62 -24.28
C LEU A 12 14.77 -13.75 -24.29
N HIS A 13 15.51 -12.65 -24.19
CA HIS A 13 16.97 -12.66 -24.22
C HIS A 13 17.55 -13.43 -23.02
N HIS A 14 18.60 -14.22 -23.29
CA HIS A 14 19.45 -14.80 -22.25
C HIS A 14 20.92 -14.58 -22.64
N PRO A 15 21.69 -13.80 -21.88
CA PRO A 15 23.03 -13.38 -22.29
C PRO A 15 24.04 -14.52 -22.24
N GLU A 16 23.96 -15.39 -21.22
CA GLU A 16 24.90 -16.52 -21.08
C GLU A 16 24.49 -17.79 -21.84
N ARG A 17 23.26 -17.84 -22.36
CA ARG A 17 22.65 -19.00 -23.04
C ARG A 17 21.77 -18.55 -24.21
N PRO A 18 22.35 -17.86 -25.21
CA PRO A 18 21.58 -17.30 -26.33
C PRO A 18 20.78 -18.35 -27.11
N GLU A 19 21.19 -19.62 -27.06
CA GLU A 19 20.48 -20.77 -27.62
C GLU A 19 19.09 -20.98 -27.00
N TRP A 20 18.87 -20.59 -25.73
CA TRP A 20 17.57 -20.70 -25.06
C TRP A 20 16.52 -19.79 -25.69
N ARG A 21 16.91 -18.55 -26.00
CA ARG A 21 16.06 -17.63 -26.77
C ARG A 21 15.69 -18.24 -28.12
N GLY A 22 16.69 -18.77 -28.85
CA GLY A 22 16.49 -19.39 -30.15
C GLY A 22 15.47 -20.53 -30.10
N ALA A 23 15.59 -21.41 -29.10
CA ALA A 23 14.69 -22.53 -28.90
C ALA A 23 13.24 -22.11 -28.61
N ILE A 24 13.02 -21.04 -27.83
CA ILE A 24 11.67 -20.51 -27.56
C ILE A 24 11.12 -19.81 -28.80
N CYS A 25 11.89 -18.91 -29.42
CA CYS A 25 11.42 -18.16 -30.58
C CYS A 25 11.10 -19.06 -31.79
N GLN A 26 11.80 -20.20 -31.96
CA GLN A 26 11.50 -21.21 -32.98
C GLN A 26 10.15 -21.90 -32.80
N GLN A 27 9.60 -21.92 -31.58
CA GLN A 27 8.30 -22.53 -31.30
C GLN A 27 7.12 -21.58 -31.59
N LEU A 28 7.39 -20.29 -31.80
CA LEU A 28 6.36 -19.26 -31.99
C LEU A 28 6.15 -18.99 -33.47
N ASN A 29 4.97 -19.32 -34.00
CA ASN A 29 4.68 -19.24 -35.44
C ASN A 29 4.76 -17.80 -35.96
N CYS A 30 4.29 -16.82 -35.18
CA CYS A 30 4.31 -15.41 -35.57
C CYS A 30 5.71 -14.83 -35.73
N LEU A 31 6.72 -15.36 -35.03
CA LEU A 31 8.11 -14.89 -35.11
C LEU A 31 8.87 -15.48 -36.31
N GLN A 32 8.44 -16.63 -36.85
CA GLN A 32 9.19 -17.32 -37.91
C GLN A 32 9.49 -16.43 -39.14
N PRO A 33 8.56 -15.63 -39.67
CA PRO A 33 8.83 -14.79 -40.84
C PRO A 33 9.85 -13.68 -40.58
N HIS A 34 10.04 -13.30 -39.31
CA HIS A 34 10.85 -12.14 -38.90
C HIS A 34 12.12 -12.52 -38.15
N LEU A 35 12.34 -13.81 -37.87
CA LEU A 35 13.40 -14.29 -36.97
C LEU A 35 14.81 -13.91 -37.46
N GLU A 36 15.07 -14.04 -38.76
CA GLU A 36 16.37 -13.69 -39.36
C GLU A 36 16.62 -12.18 -39.27
N GLU A 37 15.62 -11.36 -39.61
CA GLU A 37 15.70 -9.90 -39.50
C GLU A 37 15.93 -9.46 -38.05
N LEU A 38 15.23 -10.07 -37.09
CA LEU A 38 15.39 -9.81 -35.66
C LEU A 38 16.78 -10.19 -35.16
N HIS A 39 17.33 -11.33 -35.60
CA HIS A 39 18.68 -11.76 -35.24
C HIS A 39 19.75 -10.81 -35.79
N GLN A 40 19.60 -10.37 -37.05
CA GLN A 40 20.49 -9.39 -37.67
C GLN A 40 20.41 -8.03 -36.98
N TRP A 41 19.20 -7.55 -36.67
CA TRP A 41 18.99 -6.33 -35.89
C TRP A 41 19.64 -6.41 -34.52
N TRP A 42 19.43 -7.52 -33.80
CA TRP A 42 20.01 -7.72 -32.46
C TRP A 42 21.54 -7.64 -32.49
N LYS A 43 22.18 -8.31 -33.46
CA LYS A 43 23.64 -8.27 -33.64
C LYS A 43 24.17 -6.90 -34.03
N LYS A 44 23.43 -6.13 -34.84
CA LYS A 44 23.87 -4.84 -35.37
C LYS A 44 23.72 -3.70 -34.37
N SER A 45 22.56 -3.59 -33.73
CA SER A 45 22.24 -2.45 -32.84
C SER A 45 21.35 -2.81 -31.66
N GLY A 46 20.48 -3.82 -31.77
CA GLY A 46 19.53 -4.18 -30.70
C GLY A 46 20.18 -4.61 -29.39
N TYR A 47 21.37 -5.23 -29.44
CA TYR A 47 22.11 -5.65 -28.26
C TYR A 47 22.52 -4.48 -27.34
N LEU A 48 22.60 -3.25 -27.86
CA LEU A 48 22.85 -2.05 -27.03
C LEU A 48 21.80 -1.86 -25.93
N SER A 49 20.54 -2.26 -26.17
CA SER A 49 19.51 -2.22 -25.11
C SER A 49 19.83 -3.14 -23.95
N ALA A 50 20.47 -4.30 -24.21
CA ALA A 50 20.91 -5.23 -23.17
C ALA A 50 22.11 -4.68 -22.39
N GLU A 51 23.08 -4.08 -23.09
CA GLU A 51 24.24 -3.42 -22.48
C GLU A 51 23.85 -2.23 -21.59
N ILE A 52 22.91 -1.39 -22.04
CA ILE A 52 22.39 -0.29 -21.22
C ILE A 52 21.60 -0.83 -20.03
N GLY A 53 20.71 -1.81 -20.26
CA GLY A 53 19.87 -2.40 -19.21
C GLY A 53 20.64 -3.13 -18.11
N SER A 54 21.88 -3.54 -18.39
CA SER A 54 22.78 -4.19 -17.43
C SER A 54 23.87 -3.28 -16.87
N SER A 55 23.92 -2.01 -17.27
CA SER A 55 24.98 -1.10 -16.85
C SER A 55 24.98 -0.87 -15.34
N SER A 56 26.14 -1.03 -14.70
CA SER A 56 26.31 -1.04 -13.22
C SER A 56 25.68 -2.25 -12.48
N ASP A 57 24.94 -3.11 -13.19
CA ASP A 57 24.40 -4.39 -12.71
C ASP A 57 25.09 -5.60 -13.39
N ARG A 58 26.05 -5.32 -14.26
CA ARG A 58 27.08 -6.22 -14.74
C ARG A 58 28.41 -5.51 -14.66
N VAL A 59 29.40 -6.27 -14.22
CA VAL A 59 30.80 -5.87 -14.36
C VAL A 59 31.29 -6.40 -15.70
N ASN A 60 31.99 -5.57 -16.47
CA ASN A 60 32.61 -5.95 -17.74
C ASN A 60 33.90 -6.75 -17.46
N LEU A 61 33.73 -7.90 -16.81
CA LEU A 61 34.78 -8.86 -16.45
C LEU A 61 34.55 -10.17 -17.18
N LYS A 62 35.61 -10.92 -17.45
CA LYS A 62 35.49 -12.21 -18.12
C LYS A 62 35.08 -13.29 -17.11
N LEU A 63 34.13 -14.11 -17.53
CA LEU A 63 33.70 -15.29 -16.78
C LEU A 63 34.80 -16.35 -16.75
N ASN A 64 34.95 -17.00 -15.61
CA ASN A 64 35.67 -18.25 -15.50
C ASN A 64 34.95 -19.33 -16.34
N GLN A 65 35.68 -20.09 -17.15
CA GLN A 65 35.08 -21.03 -18.11
C GLN A 65 34.61 -22.36 -17.46
N GLN A 66 34.82 -22.54 -16.15
CA GLN A 66 34.38 -23.74 -15.44
C GLN A 66 32.86 -23.69 -15.19
N SER A 67 32.14 -24.71 -15.67
CA SER A 67 30.69 -24.81 -15.51
C SER A 67 30.34 -25.35 -14.13
N ASN A 68 29.97 -24.47 -13.20
CA ASN A 68 29.41 -24.85 -11.90
C ASN A 68 27.92 -25.21 -12.03
N THR A 69 27.52 -26.35 -11.44
CA THR A 69 26.13 -26.80 -11.37
C THR A 69 25.31 -26.02 -10.32
N ILE A 70 26.01 -25.37 -9.39
CA ILE A 70 25.47 -24.56 -8.32
C ILE A 70 25.67 -23.09 -8.71
N LEU A 71 24.59 -22.31 -8.65
CA LEU A 71 24.62 -20.85 -8.87
C LEU A 71 24.45 -20.14 -7.52
N GLU A 72 25.10 -18.99 -7.37
CA GLU A 72 24.84 -18.09 -6.25
C GLU A 72 23.97 -16.92 -6.74
N SER A 73 23.03 -16.48 -5.93
CA SER A 73 22.23 -15.27 -6.14
C SER A 73 22.44 -14.32 -4.96
N LYS A 74 22.51 -13.03 -5.27
CA LYS A 74 22.65 -11.95 -4.29
C LYS A 74 21.36 -11.13 -4.24
N HIS A 75 21.03 -10.64 -3.05
CA HIS A 75 19.93 -9.71 -2.90
C HIS A 75 20.32 -8.34 -3.50
N PRO A 76 19.52 -7.75 -4.41
CA PRO A 76 19.88 -6.53 -5.16
C PRO A 76 20.28 -5.33 -4.29
N ILE A 77 19.73 -5.26 -3.07
CA ILE A 77 19.94 -4.16 -2.13
C ILE A 77 20.98 -4.53 -1.06
N SER A 78 20.71 -5.54 -0.22
CA SER A 78 21.54 -5.89 0.93
C SER A 78 22.79 -6.72 0.63
N GLY A 79 22.92 -7.32 -0.56
CA GLY A 79 24.00 -8.25 -0.89
C GLY A 79 23.90 -9.62 -0.18
N GLN A 80 22.80 -9.90 0.53
CA GLN A 80 22.57 -11.21 1.15
C GLN A 80 22.59 -12.31 0.09
N SER A 81 23.17 -13.47 0.42
CA SER A 81 23.48 -14.51 -0.56
C SER A 81 22.58 -15.71 -0.38
N GLN A 82 22.31 -16.42 -1.46
CA GLN A 82 21.62 -17.70 -1.44
C GLN A 82 22.09 -18.59 -2.58
N THR A 83 22.03 -19.90 -2.36
CA THR A 83 22.45 -20.90 -3.33
C THR A 83 21.26 -21.44 -4.11
N LEU A 84 21.42 -21.55 -5.43
CA LEU A 84 20.42 -22.02 -6.38
C LEU A 84 20.97 -23.20 -7.19
N VAL A 85 20.06 -24.07 -7.67
CA VAL A 85 20.41 -25.14 -8.60
C VAL A 85 20.26 -24.62 -10.03
N ALA A 86 21.31 -24.78 -10.85
CA ALA A 86 21.27 -24.36 -12.25
C ALA A 86 20.24 -25.18 -13.04
N PRO A 87 19.35 -24.53 -13.82
CA PRO A 87 18.41 -25.25 -14.67
C PRO A 87 19.12 -25.99 -15.82
N GLN A 88 18.69 -27.23 -16.06
CA GLN A 88 19.23 -28.11 -17.12
C GLN A 88 18.67 -27.80 -18.52
N PHE A 89 17.48 -27.21 -18.61
CA PHE A 89 16.75 -26.92 -19.86
C PHE A 89 16.20 -25.47 -19.84
N PRO A 90 15.74 -24.90 -20.99
CA PRO A 90 14.95 -23.67 -20.97
C PRO A 90 13.82 -23.82 -19.94
N ILE A 91 13.64 -22.79 -19.12
CA ILE A 91 12.85 -22.86 -17.88
C ILE A 91 11.41 -23.33 -18.11
N ILE A 92 10.90 -23.22 -19.34
CA ILE A 92 9.62 -23.77 -19.77
C ILE A 92 9.73 -24.29 -21.20
N ASP A 93 9.25 -25.51 -21.42
CA ASP A 93 8.88 -25.97 -22.75
C ASP A 93 7.49 -25.43 -23.09
N VAL A 94 7.43 -24.39 -23.95
CA VAL A 94 6.15 -23.79 -24.40
C VAL A 94 5.25 -24.85 -25.05
N SER A 95 5.83 -25.98 -25.49
CA SER A 95 5.08 -27.08 -26.04
C SER A 95 4.25 -27.91 -25.07
N SER A 96 4.55 -27.81 -23.78
CA SER A 96 3.91 -28.55 -22.69
C SER A 96 2.85 -27.74 -21.91
N LEU A 97 2.61 -26.49 -22.30
CA LEU A 97 1.66 -25.61 -21.61
C LEU A 97 0.21 -26.00 -21.91
N ASN A 98 -0.51 -26.47 -20.90
CA ASN A 98 -1.96 -26.61 -20.95
C ASN A 98 -2.61 -25.25 -20.63
N SER A 99 -2.86 -24.45 -21.66
CA SER A 99 -3.60 -23.17 -21.57
C SER A 99 -4.67 -23.09 -22.67
N GLU A 100 -5.74 -22.33 -22.44
CA GLU A 100 -6.76 -22.05 -23.46
C GLU A 100 -6.26 -21.08 -24.52
N PHE A 101 -5.42 -20.13 -24.11
CA PHE A 101 -4.57 -19.38 -25.02
C PHE A 101 -3.40 -20.26 -25.44
N ASP A 102 -3.22 -20.51 -26.74
CA ASP A 102 -2.04 -21.21 -27.27
C ASP A 102 -1.01 -20.19 -27.79
N PRO A 103 0.08 -19.93 -27.05
CA PRO A 103 1.08 -18.94 -27.45
C PRO A 103 1.75 -19.27 -28.80
N LYS A 104 1.75 -20.54 -29.23
CA LYS A 104 2.41 -20.95 -30.48
C LYS A 104 1.64 -20.50 -31.71
N SER A 105 0.31 -20.63 -31.66
CA SER A 105 -0.59 -20.38 -32.77
C SER A 105 -1.08 -18.93 -32.85
N GLU A 106 -0.88 -18.15 -31.79
CA GLU A 106 -1.26 -16.73 -31.75
C GLU A 106 -0.50 -15.90 -32.80
N SER A 107 -1.27 -15.13 -33.56
CA SER A 107 -0.80 -14.29 -34.66
C SER A 107 -0.64 -12.82 -34.26
N ASP A 108 -1.37 -12.36 -33.22
CA ASP A 108 -1.23 -11.02 -32.67
C ASP A 108 0.02 -10.94 -31.77
N ILE A 109 1.10 -10.36 -32.31
CA ILE A 109 2.37 -10.18 -31.61
C ILE A 109 2.23 -9.35 -30.32
N LYS A 110 1.32 -8.39 -30.29
CA LYS A 110 1.09 -7.55 -29.10
C LYS A 110 0.45 -8.39 -28.02
N LYS A 111 -0.63 -9.13 -28.33
CA LYS A 111 -1.27 -10.04 -27.38
C LYS A 111 -0.29 -11.11 -26.87
N LEU A 112 0.52 -11.69 -27.76
CA LEU A 112 1.55 -12.65 -27.39
C LEU A 112 2.59 -12.05 -26.44
N PHE A 113 3.06 -10.82 -26.71
CA PHE A 113 3.94 -10.09 -25.82
C PHE A 113 3.34 -9.90 -24.42
N TRP A 114 2.07 -9.49 -24.33
CA TRP A 114 1.37 -9.33 -23.05
C TRP A 114 1.32 -10.64 -22.26
N TRP A 115 1.06 -11.77 -22.94
CA TRP A 115 1.06 -13.09 -22.31
C TRP A 115 2.45 -13.46 -21.76
N PHE A 116 3.50 -13.30 -22.57
CA PHE A 116 4.88 -13.60 -22.14
C PHE A 116 5.33 -12.70 -21.00
N TRP A 117 5.04 -11.39 -21.05
CA TRP A 117 5.37 -10.48 -19.97
C TRP A 117 4.66 -10.87 -18.66
N ARG A 118 3.38 -11.24 -18.73
CA ARG A 118 2.57 -11.50 -17.53
C ARG A 118 2.75 -12.90 -16.95
N PHE A 119 2.61 -13.95 -17.77
CA PHE A 119 2.41 -15.33 -17.28
C PHE A 119 3.67 -16.19 -17.37
N TYR A 120 4.55 -15.98 -18.36
CA TYR A 120 5.76 -16.78 -18.52
C TYR A 120 6.60 -16.90 -17.23
N PRO A 121 6.88 -15.81 -16.48
CA PRO A 121 7.69 -15.93 -15.26
C PRO A 121 6.99 -16.72 -14.15
N GLU A 122 5.66 -16.70 -14.08
CA GLU A 122 4.90 -17.47 -13.08
C GLU A 122 4.85 -18.95 -13.42
N LYS A 123 4.63 -19.29 -14.69
CA LYS A 123 4.66 -20.67 -15.19
C LYS A 123 6.06 -21.29 -15.00
N ALA A 124 7.10 -20.48 -15.16
CA ALA A 124 8.48 -20.84 -14.86
C ALA A 124 8.67 -21.17 -13.37
N ALA A 125 8.14 -20.30 -12.49
CA ALA A 125 8.20 -20.48 -11.04
C ALA A 125 7.41 -21.72 -10.55
N GLN A 126 6.36 -22.12 -11.26
CA GLN A 126 5.60 -23.35 -10.94
C GLN A 126 6.42 -24.62 -11.20
N SER A 127 7.29 -24.61 -12.22
CA SER A 127 8.16 -25.75 -12.55
C SER A 127 9.43 -25.76 -11.71
N ASN A 128 9.99 -24.59 -11.43
CA ASN A 128 11.13 -24.40 -10.55
C ASN A 128 10.88 -23.20 -9.63
N PRO A 129 10.64 -23.39 -8.32
CA PRO A 129 10.34 -22.30 -7.38
C PRO A 129 11.37 -21.16 -7.38
N ASP A 130 12.64 -21.47 -7.67
CA ASP A 130 13.74 -20.51 -7.69
C ASP A 130 13.92 -19.82 -9.06
N ALA A 131 13.06 -20.10 -10.05
CA ALA A 131 13.16 -19.52 -11.40
C ALA A 131 13.18 -17.97 -11.41
N LEU A 132 12.49 -17.35 -10.43
CA LEU A 132 12.44 -15.89 -10.27
C LEU A 132 13.67 -15.30 -9.57
N LEU A 133 14.61 -16.14 -9.14
CA LEU A 133 15.88 -15.74 -8.52
C LEU A 133 17.08 -16.01 -9.42
N LEU A 134 16.89 -16.68 -10.55
CA LEU A 134 17.96 -16.99 -11.48
C LEU A 134 18.65 -15.69 -11.91
N PRO A 135 19.95 -15.54 -11.63
CA PRO A 135 20.64 -14.29 -11.89
C PRO A 135 20.85 -14.10 -13.38
N ALA A 136 20.77 -12.86 -13.84
CA ALA A 136 21.08 -12.53 -15.22
C ALA A 136 22.59 -12.67 -15.53
N HIS A 137 23.44 -12.54 -14.52
CA HIS A 137 24.89 -12.53 -14.64
C HIS A 137 25.54 -13.26 -13.47
N LYS A 138 26.44 -14.22 -13.72
CA LYS A 138 27.04 -15.02 -12.64
C LYS A 138 28.03 -14.27 -11.75
N ILE A 139 28.81 -13.33 -12.29
CA ILE A 139 29.81 -12.60 -11.48
C ILE A 139 29.14 -11.62 -10.52
N LEU A 140 28.05 -10.98 -10.95
CA LEU A 140 27.28 -10.02 -10.16
C LEU A 140 25.81 -10.48 -10.16
N PRO A 141 25.47 -11.51 -9.38
CA PRO A 141 24.20 -12.23 -9.52
C PRO A 141 23.09 -11.60 -8.69
N ASP A 142 22.98 -10.28 -8.73
CA ASP A 142 22.08 -9.49 -7.91
C ASP A 142 20.83 -8.98 -8.64
N CYS A 143 20.70 -9.36 -9.91
CA CYS A 143 19.52 -9.08 -10.70
C CYS A 143 18.88 -10.37 -11.25
N PRO A 144 17.61 -10.64 -10.93
CA PRO A 144 16.85 -11.70 -11.57
C PRO A 144 16.70 -11.53 -13.09
N GLN A 145 16.85 -12.61 -13.84
CA GLN A 145 16.77 -12.63 -15.31
C GLN A 145 15.47 -12.01 -15.85
N HIS A 146 14.32 -12.31 -15.25
CA HIS A 146 13.03 -11.75 -15.68
C HIS A 146 12.99 -10.22 -15.54
N SER A 147 13.41 -9.71 -14.38
CA SER A 147 13.46 -8.27 -14.10
C SER A 147 14.36 -7.54 -15.08
N TYR A 148 15.55 -8.09 -15.32
CA TYR A 148 16.48 -7.60 -16.32
C TYR A 148 15.84 -7.57 -17.72
N ASN A 149 15.27 -8.68 -18.17
CA ASN A 149 14.68 -8.79 -19.51
C ASN A 149 13.53 -7.81 -19.74
N SER A 150 12.71 -7.54 -18.72
CA SER A 150 11.66 -6.53 -18.82
C SER A 150 12.24 -5.14 -19.10
N THR A 151 13.36 -4.78 -18.47
CA THR A 151 14.04 -3.51 -18.75
C THR A 151 14.67 -3.47 -20.13
N VAL A 152 15.30 -4.57 -20.57
CA VAL A 152 15.87 -4.67 -21.92
C VAL A 152 14.77 -4.52 -22.99
N SER A 153 13.62 -5.14 -22.77
CA SER A 153 12.44 -4.99 -23.63
C SER A 153 11.93 -3.54 -23.68
N ALA A 154 11.85 -2.87 -22.53
CA ALA A 154 11.45 -1.47 -22.45
C ALA A 154 12.42 -0.55 -23.22
N LEU A 155 13.73 -0.76 -23.05
CA LEU A 155 14.78 -0.04 -23.78
C LEU A 155 14.71 -0.31 -25.28
N ALA A 156 14.49 -1.57 -25.69
CA ALA A 156 14.32 -1.92 -27.09
C ALA A 156 13.12 -1.19 -27.72
N GLY A 157 12.00 -1.10 -26.99
CA GLY A 157 10.82 -0.36 -27.42
C GLY A 157 11.06 1.15 -27.57
N ALA A 158 11.82 1.76 -26.65
CA ALA A 158 12.14 3.19 -26.67
C ALA A 158 13.24 3.55 -27.68
N MET A 159 14.18 2.64 -27.95
CA MET A 159 15.30 2.89 -28.85
C MET A 159 15.00 2.55 -30.31
N PHE A 160 14.10 1.58 -30.55
CA PHE A 160 13.81 1.10 -31.90
C PHE A 160 12.31 1.13 -32.19
N PRO A 161 11.65 2.31 -32.08
CA PRO A 161 10.23 2.45 -32.38
C PRO A 161 9.96 2.19 -33.87
N GLU A 162 8.69 1.97 -34.21
CA GLU A 162 8.25 1.82 -35.61
C GLU A 162 8.52 3.07 -36.46
N SER A 163 8.49 4.24 -35.83
CA SER A 163 8.74 5.54 -36.45
C SER A 163 10.21 5.87 -36.66
N LEU A 164 11.14 4.93 -36.36
CA LEU A 164 12.57 5.15 -36.53
C LEU A 164 12.92 5.43 -38.01
N PRO A 165 13.51 6.59 -38.34
CA PRO A 165 13.94 6.89 -39.70
C PRO A 165 15.00 5.88 -40.21
N PRO A 166 15.02 5.54 -41.52
CA PRO A 166 15.98 4.56 -42.06
C PRO A 166 17.47 4.93 -41.89
N ASP A 167 17.76 6.21 -41.72
CA ASP A 167 19.09 6.80 -41.53
C ASP A 167 19.52 6.90 -40.05
N GLU A 168 18.59 6.80 -39.10
CA GLU A 168 18.90 6.78 -37.67
C GLU A 168 19.18 5.34 -37.19
N THR A 169 20.25 5.14 -36.43
CA THR A 169 20.58 3.81 -35.86
C THR A 169 19.66 3.44 -34.70
N TYR A 170 19.26 4.44 -33.92
CA TYR A 170 18.33 4.32 -32.79
C TYR A 170 17.70 5.68 -32.50
N LYS A 171 16.55 5.69 -31.82
CA LYS A 171 15.98 6.89 -31.20
C LYS A 171 16.51 7.04 -29.79
N HIS A 172 16.80 8.27 -29.38
CA HIS A 172 17.30 8.52 -28.03
C HIS A 172 16.18 8.26 -27.00
N PRO A 173 16.37 7.38 -26.01
CA PRO A 173 15.33 7.10 -25.03
C PRO A 173 15.24 8.20 -23.96
N TYR A 174 14.02 8.48 -23.49
CA TYR A 174 13.72 9.49 -22.47
C TYR A 174 13.03 8.87 -21.26
N LEU A 175 13.44 9.27 -20.06
CA LEU A 175 12.75 8.97 -18.81
C LEU A 175 11.78 10.12 -18.50
N LEU A 176 10.49 9.84 -18.56
CA LEU A 176 9.40 10.75 -18.18
C LEU A 176 8.95 10.42 -16.76
N ILE A 177 8.84 11.43 -15.89
CA ILE A 177 8.12 11.32 -14.62
C ILE A 177 6.83 12.12 -14.70
N PHE A 178 5.72 11.51 -14.29
CA PHE A 178 4.41 12.13 -14.20
C PHE A 178 3.88 11.99 -12.78
N THR A 179 3.21 13.03 -12.28
CA THR A 179 2.61 13.03 -10.94
C THR A 179 1.51 14.08 -10.85
N PHE A 180 0.57 13.90 -9.94
CA PHE A 180 -0.54 14.84 -9.74
C PHE A 180 -0.82 15.08 -8.25
N SER A 181 -1.43 16.23 -7.94
CA SER A 181 -1.79 16.65 -6.57
C SER A 181 -3.12 17.42 -6.55
N PRO A 182 -3.78 17.58 -5.38
CA PRO A 182 -3.38 17.24 -4.00
C PRO A 182 -3.62 15.77 -3.60
N VAL A 183 -2.66 15.15 -2.90
CA VAL A 183 -2.80 13.76 -2.42
C VAL A 183 -3.31 13.74 -0.98
N GLN A 184 -2.58 14.41 -0.08
CA GLN A 184 -2.84 14.35 1.36
C GLN A 184 -4.14 15.07 1.73
N GLU A 185 -4.39 16.27 1.21
CA GLU A 185 -5.64 16.99 1.47
C GLU A 185 -6.87 16.22 0.96
N PHE A 186 -6.74 15.55 -0.19
CA PHE A 186 -7.81 14.74 -0.78
C PHE A 186 -8.18 13.54 0.11
N ILE A 187 -7.18 12.84 0.66
CA ILE A 187 -7.41 11.72 1.59
C ILE A 187 -7.93 12.22 2.95
N LYS A 188 -7.37 13.33 3.47
CA LYS A 188 -7.68 13.91 4.78
C LYS A 188 -9.11 14.40 4.95
N SER A 189 -9.76 14.79 3.86
CA SER A 189 -11.14 15.28 3.85
C SER A 189 -12.18 14.18 4.16
N SER A 190 -12.07 13.51 5.30
CA SER A 190 -12.80 12.26 5.59
C SER A 190 -13.27 12.21 7.05
N ARG A 191 -14.56 11.94 7.29
CA ARG A 191 -15.10 11.69 8.64
C ARG A 191 -15.43 10.21 8.88
N LYS A 192 -15.86 9.50 7.83
CA LYS A 192 -16.08 8.05 7.86
C LYS A 192 -14.87 7.32 7.29
N PHE A 193 -14.66 6.08 7.71
CA PHE A 193 -13.64 5.20 7.10
C PHE A 193 -13.91 4.97 5.62
N LEU A 194 -15.18 4.91 5.22
CA LEU A 194 -15.56 4.83 3.82
C LEU A 194 -14.99 5.98 2.99
N ASP A 195 -15.11 7.23 3.47
CA ASP A 195 -14.60 8.43 2.77
C ASP A 195 -13.07 8.42 2.70
N PHE A 196 -12.43 7.88 3.73
CA PHE A 196 -10.98 7.78 3.83
C PHE A 196 -10.44 6.73 2.88
N TRP A 197 -11.02 5.53 2.90
CA TRP A 197 -10.73 4.44 1.97
C TRP A 197 -10.97 4.88 0.53
N SER A 198 -12.12 5.47 0.20
CA SER A 198 -12.45 5.81 -1.18
C SER A 198 -11.56 6.93 -1.72
N GLY A 199 -11.10 7.85 -0.86
CA GLY A 199 -10.09 8.84 -1.22
C GLY A 199 -8.75 8.20 -1.60
N SER A 200 -8.27 7.27 -0.79
CA SER A 200 -7.03 6.53 -1.09
C SER A 200 -7.20 5.65 -2.34
N TYR A 201 -8.33 4.97 -2.48
CA TYR A 201 -8.61 4.09 -3.60
C TYR A 201 -8.76 4.84 -4.92
N LEU A 202 -9.39 6.02 -4.94
CA LEU A 202 -9.52 6.82 -6.15
C LEU A 202 -8.16 7.30 -6.68
N LEU A 203 -7.25 7.70 -5.80
CA LEU A 203 -5.88 8.04 -6.19
C LEU A 203 -5.18 6.84 -6.82
N HIS A 204 -5.29 5.67 -6.18
CA HIS A 204 -4.80 4.41 -6.72
C HIS A 204 -5.40 4.09 -8.10
N TYR A 205 -6.72 4.16 -8.24
CA TYR A 205 -7.44 3.86 -9.49
C TYR A 205 -7.06 4.82 -10.62
N LEU A 206 -6.99 6.13 -10.35
CA LEU A 206 -6.57 7.12 -11.36
C LEU A 206 -5.13 6.86 -11.82
N SER A 207 -4.20 6.60 -10.90
CA SER A 207 -2.84 6.19 -11.26
C SER A 207 -2.81 4.91 -12.10
N VAL A 208 -3.62 3.91 -11.74
CA VAL A 208 -3.75 2.65 -12.50
C VAL A 208 -4.24 2.92 -13.92
N LYS A 209 -5.24 3.78 -14.10
CA LYS A 209 -5.77 4.13 -15.43
C LYS A 209 -4.73 4.83 -16.30
N LEU A 210 -3.92 5.71 -15.71
CA LEU A 210 -2.79 6.34 -16.41
C LEU A 210 -1.72 5.30 -16.81
N CYS A 211 -1.30 4.45 -15.88
CA CYS A 211 -0.36 3.36 -16.17
C CYS A 211 -0.91 2.38 -17.22
N TRP A 212 -2.20 2.07 -17.15
CA TRP A 212 -2.87 1.19 -18.10
C TRP A 212 -2.87 1.77 -19.51
N PHE A 213 -3.14 3.06 -19.66
CA PHE A 213 -3.01 3.76 -20.94
C PHE A 213 -1.58 3.64 -21.50
N VAL A 214 -0.57 3.96 -20.69
CA VAL A 214 0.84 3.83 -21.10
C VAL A 214 1.15 2.39 -21.52
N ALA A 215 0.67 1.40 -20.77
CA ALA A 215 0.88 0.00 -21.07
C ALA A 215 0.21 -0.43 -22.38
N GLN A 216 -0.97 0.12 -22.69
CA GLN A 216 -1.66 -0.14 -23.94
C GLN A 216 -0.91 0.45 -25.15
N GLU A 217 -0.34 1.64 -25.01
CA GLU A 217 0.38 2.32 -26.10
C GLU A 217 1.80 1.77 -26.28
N TYR A 218 2.61 1.80 -25.22
CA TYR A 218 4.06 1.52 -25.28
C TYR A 218 4.43 0.12 -24.77
N GLY A 219 3.48 -0.61 -24.20
CA GLY A 219 3.67 -1.92 -23.55
C GLY A 219 3.84 -1.80 -22.03
N PRO A 220 3.43 -2.82 -21.26
CA PRO A 220 3.43 -2.79 -19.78
C PRO A 220 4.82 -2.66 -19.14
N ASP A 221 5.86 -3.10 -19.84
CA ASP A 221 7.27 -2.98 -19.46
C ASP A 221 7.83 -1.55 -19.60
N ALA A 222 7.18 -0.68 -20.38
CA ALA A 222 7.60 0.72 -20.54
C ALA A 222 7.39 1.55 -19.25
N VAL A 223 6.48 1.11 -18.37
CA VAL A 223 6.29 1.69 -17.05
C VAL A 223 7.34 1.12 -16.10
N ILE A 224 8.33 1.95 -15.75
CA ILE A 224 9.45 1.56 -14.88
C ILE A 224 9.02 1.51 -13.42
N THR A 225 8.29 2.54 -12.97
CA THR A 225 7.78 2.66 -11.60
C THR A 225 6.37 3.27 -11.64
N PRO A 226 5.36 2.67 -10.99
CA PRO A 226 5.38 1.39 -10.29
C PRO A 226 5.43 0.21 -11.28
N SER A 227 5.94 -0.95 -10.84
CA SER A 227 5.90 -2.18 -11.66
C SER A 227 4.45 -2.64 -11.85
N LEU A 228 4.03 -2.95 -13.07
CA LEU A 228 2.65 -3.41 -13.37
C LEU A 228 2.46 -4.92 -13.22
N TRP A 229 3.55 -5.67 -13.05
CA TRP A 229 3.53 -7.13 -13.09
C TRP A 229 2.79 -7.70 -11.87
N LYS A 230 1.87 -8.65 -12.09
CA LYS A 230 1.12 -9.36 -11.04
C LYS A 230 0.37 -8.44 -10.06
N GLN A 231 -0.15 -7.33 -10.56
CA GLN A 231 -1.05 -6.47 -9.79
C GLN A 231 -2.49 -6.87 -10.09
N GLU A 232 -3.28 -7.26 -9.08
CA GLU A 232 -4.64 -7.78 -9.30
C GLU A 232 -5.53 -6.82 -10.11
N ILE A 233 -5.39 -5.50 -9.90
CA ILE A 233 -6.14 -4.51 -10.66
C ILE A 233 -5.71 -4.41 -12.13
N ILE A 234 -4.41 -4.58 -12.42
CA ILE A 234 -3.91 -4.63 -13.81
C ILE A 234 -4.37 -5.93 -14.46
N ASP A 235 -4.38 -7.04 -13.72
CA ASP A 235 -4.86 -8.33 -14.19
C ASP A 235 -6.37 -8.30 -14.50
N ALA A 236 -7.17 -7.60 -13.69
CA ALA A 236 -8.58 -7.37 -13.95
C ALA A 236 -8.79 -6.56 -15.25
N LEU A 237 -8.03 -5.48 -15.46
CA LEU A 237 -8.05 -4.71 -16.71
C LEU A 237 -7.56 -5.53 -17.90
N LEU A 238 -6.54 -6.38 -17.70
CA LEU A 238 -6.04 -7.29 -18.72
C LEU A 238 -7.13 -8.24 -19.22
N LEU A 239 -7.93 -8.79 -18.31
CA LEU A 239 -9.05 -9.67 -18.64
C LEU A 239 -10.19 -8.96 -19.37
N THR A 240 -10.39 -7.66 -19.15
CA THR A 240 -11.35 -6.88 -19.97
C THR A 240 -10.90 -6.73 -21.43
N LYS A 241 -9.58 -6.78 -21.68
CA LYS A 241 -8.98 -6.68 -23.02
C LYS A 241 -8.76 -8.04 -23.69
N TYR A 242 -8.30 -9.04 -22.94
CA TYR A 242 -7.96 -10.39 -23.39
C TYR A 242 -8.64 -11.43 -22.48
N CYS A 243 -9.93 -11.68 -22.71
CA CYS A 243 -10.73 -12.54 -21.85
C CYS A 243 -10.31 -14.02 -21.89
N ASP A 244 -9.63 -14.45 -22.95
CA ASP A 244 -9.12 -15.81 -23.13
C ASP A 244 -7.90 -16.13 -22.25
N PHE A 245 -7.31 -15.13 -21.57
CA PHE A 245 -6.28 -15.36 -20.55
C PHE A 245 -6.84 -15.90 -19.21
N THR A 246 -8.16 -16.06 -19.09
CA THR A 246 -8.84 -16.49 -17.85
C THR A 246 -8.22 -17.75 -17.23
N LYS A 247 -7.93 -18.79 -18.03
CA LYS A 247 -7.37 -20.06 -17.54
C LYS A 247 -5.87 -20.01 -17.21
N ASP A 248 -5.17 -18.93 -17.53
CA ASP A 248 -3.75 -18.79 -17.21
C ASP A 248 -3.47 -18.33 -15.79
N PHE A 249 -4.50 -17.80 -15.12
CA PHE A 249 -4.43 -17.45 -13.71
C PHE A 249 -4.40 -18.70 -12.82
N GLY A 250 -3.51 -18.72 -11.83
CA GLY A 250 -3.37 -19.85 -10.90
C GLY A 250 -4.64 -20.13 -10.08
N ASN A 251 -4.86 -21.40 -9.73
CA ASN A 251 -6.00 -21.93 -8.98
C ASN A 251 -7.38 -21.77 -9.70
N ASP A 252 -7.39 -21.67 -11.03
CA ASP A 252 -8.61 -21.55 -11.86
C ASP A 252 -9.56 -20.41 -11.45
N GLN A 253 -9.04 -19.36 -10.80
CA GLN A 253 -9.83 -18.20 -10.38
C GLN A 253 -9.17 -16.91 -10.85
N THR A 254 -9.94 -16.04 -11.51
CA THR A 254 -9.49 -14.70 -11.87
C THR A 254 -9.43 -13.78 -10.64
N PRO A 255 -8.75 -12.62 -10.71
CA PRO A 255 -8.84 -11.60 -9.66
C PRO A 255 -10.28 -11.18 -9.34
N VAL A 256 -11.14 -11.11 -10.36
CA VAL A 256 -12.56 -10.76 -10.22
C VAL A 256 -13.32 -11.88 -9.52
N ASP A 257 -13.07 -13.16 -9.85
CA ASP A 257 -13.70 -14.30 -9.17
C ASP A 257 -13.28 -14.35 -7.70
N ARG A 258 -11.97 -14.17 -7.42
CA ARG A 258 -11.46 -14.12 -6.04
C ARG A 258 -12.10 -12.99 -5.24
N PHE A 259 -12.27 -11.83 -5.88
CA PHE A 259 -13.02 -10.75 -5.29
C PHE A 259 -14.47 -11.18 -5.07
N GLN A 260 -15.25 -11.55 -6.07
CA GLN A 260 -16.67 -11.91 -5.91
C GLN A 260 -16.91 -13.00 -4.86
N ASN A 261 -16.05 -14.02 -4.80
CA ASN A 261 -16.13 -15.14 -3.86
C ASN A 261 -15.63 -14.83 -2.43
N LYS A 262 -15.31 -13.57 -2.12
CA LYS A 262 -14.83 -13.13 -0.79
C LYS A 262 -13.51 -13.79 -0.36
N THR A 263 -12.71 -14.30 -1.30
CA THR A 263 -11.41 -14.91 -0.99
C THR A 263 -10.27 -13.88 -0.94
N SER A 264 -10.33 -12.86 -1.80
CA SER A 264 -9.41 -11.72 -1.86
C SER A 264 -10.17 -10.39 -1.74
N SER A 265 -9.53 -9.40 -1.12
CA SER A 265 -9.95 -7.99 -1.14
C SER A 265 -8.98 -7.09 -1.90
N SER A 266 -7.97 -7.63 -2.59
CA SER A 266 -6.93 -6.80 -3.19
C SER A 266 -7.44 -5.87 -4.30
N LEU A 267 -8.52 -6.21 -5.03
CA LEU A 267 -9.21 -5.26 -5.94
C LEU A 267 -9.86 -4.06 -5.23
N SER A 268 -9.98 -4.07 -3.91
CA SER A 268 -10.46 -2.94 -3.09
C SER A 268 -9.35 -2.34 -2.21
N THR A 269 -8.10 -2.80 -2.35
CA THR A 269 -6.97 -2.31 -1.56
C THR A 269 -6.17 -1.31 -2.38
N ALA A 270 -5.98 -0.11 -1.86
CA ALA A 270 -5.18 0.92 -2.53
C ALA A 270 -3.68 0.66 -2.36
N GLY A 271 -2.93 0.67 -3.47
CA GLY A 271 -1.48 0.45 -3.44
C GLY A 271 -0.65 1.04 -4.59
N PHE A 272 -1.28 1.78 -5.51
CA PHE A 272 -0.53 2.45 -6.59
C PHE A 272 -0.13 3.86 -6.16
N PRO A 273 1.13 4.28 -6.35
CA PRO A 273 1.56 5.64 -6.08
C PRO A 273 0.99 6.63 -7.12
N ASN A 274 1.00 7.92 -6.78
CA ASN A 274 0.68 9.02 -7.69
C ASN A 274 1.91 9.52 -8.49
N VAL A 275 3.01 8.78 -8.47
CA VAL A 275 4.25 9.08 -9.21
C VAL A 275 4.50 7.93 -10.16
N ILE A 276 4.56 8.25 -11.46
CA ILE A 276 4.71 7.29 -12.55
C ILE A 276 5.96 7.66 -13.32
N THR A 277 6.85 6.70 -13.54
CA THR A 277 8.05 6.86 -14.38
C THR A 277 7.94 5.94 -15.59
N VAL A 278 8.10 6.51 -16.78
CA VAL A 278 7.92 5.83 -18.06
C VAL A 278 9.16 6.05 -18.93
N LEU A 279 9.52 5.01 -19.69
CA LEU A 279 10.57 5.06 -20.70
C LEU A 279 9.95 5.17 -22.11
N VAL A 280 10.31 6.20 -22.87
CA VAL A 280 9.69 6.52 -24.17
C VAL A 280 10.71 6.93 -25.25
N PRO A 281 10.35 6.80 -26.55
CA PRO A 281 11.22 7.18 -27.67
C PRO A 281 11.25 8.69 -27.95
N GLY A 282 12.34 9.37 -27.61
CA GLY A 282 12.58 10.76 -28.00
C GLY A 282 11.81 11.82 -27.22
N GLU A 283 12.19 13.07 -27.42
CA GLU A 283 11.67 14.22 -26.66
C GLU A 283 10.20 14.51 -26.98
N THR A 284 9.84 14.54 -28.26
CA THR A 284 8.48 14.90 -28.72
C THR A 284 7.44 13.95 -28.13
N VAL A 285 7.73 12.65 -28.10
CA VAL A 285 6.84 11.65 -27.53
C VAL A 285 6.73 11.80 -26.02
N ALA A 286 7.83 12.12 -25.32
CA ALA A 286 7.78 12.38 -23.89
C ALA A 286 6.91 13.60 -23.54
N GLN A 287 7.03 14.69 -24.30
CA GLN A 287 6.21 15.89 -24.11
C GLN A 287 4.73 15.63 -24.40
N GLU A 288 4.43 14.93 -25.49
CA GLU A 288 3.07 14.59 -25.88
C GLU A 288 2.43 13.66 -24.83
N LEU A 289 3.14 12.63 -24.39
CA LEU A 289 2.65 11.72 -23.36
C LEU A 289 2.36 12.46 -22.05
N GLY A 290 3.22 13.39 -21.61
CA GLY A 290 2.97 14.18 -20.40
C GLY A 290 1.67 15.00 -20.47
N LYS A 291 1.35 15.55 -21.64
CA LYS A 291 0.08 16.26 -21.89
C LYS A 291 -1.10 15.29 -21.93
N GLN A 292 -0.99 14.20 -22.67
CA GLN A 292 -2.03 13.18 -22.78
C GLN A 292 -2.41 12.59 -21.41
N LEU A 293 -1.43 12.27 -20.57
CA LEU A 293 -1.69 11.78 -19.20
C LEU A 293 -2.43 12.83 -18.35
N SER A 294 -2.16 14.11 -18.56
CA SER A 294 -2.89 15.20 -17.89
C SER A 294 -4.36 15.26 -18.31
N ASP A 295 -4.63 15.08 -19.61
CA ASP A 295 -5.98 15.12 -20.16
C ASP A 295 -6.78 13.87 -19.77
N ILE A 296 -6.15 12.69 -19.80
CA ILE A 296 -6.76 11.42 -19.34
C ILE A 296 -7.12 11.50 -17.86
N LEU A 297 -6.23 12.02 -17.00
CA LEU A 297 -6.50 12.19 -15.57
C LEU A 297 -7.77 13.02 -15.34
N LYS A 298 -7.87 14.17 -16.01
CA LYS A 298 -9.02 15.07 -15.92
C LYS A 298 -10.29 14.41 -16.47
N THR A 299 -10.18 13.73 -17.60
CA THR A 299 -11.30 13.07 -18.28
C THR A 299 -11.86 11.94 -17.43
N GLU A 300 -11.02 11.04 -16.93
CA GLU A 300 -11.44 9.91 -16.07
C GLU A 300 -12.09 10.41 -14.78
N TRP A 301 -11.51 11.41 -14.11
CA TRP A 301 -12.10 12.01 -12.91
C TRP A 301 -13.47 12.64 -13.21
N LYS A 302 -13.57 13.39 -14.31
CA LYS A 302 -14.82 14.04 -14.72
C LYS A 302 -15.89 13.02 -15.08
N THR A 303 -15.55 11.95 -15.79
CA THR A 303 -16.50 10.88 -16.14
C THR A 303 -17.06 10.21 -14.88
N ILE A 304 -16.24 9.93 -13.87
CA ILE A 304 -16.71 9.39 -12.58
C ILE A 304 -17.68 10.38 -11.92
N ALA A 305 -17.31 11.66 -11.86
CA ALA A 305 -18.13 12.69 -11.24
C ALA A 305 -19.46 12.92 -11.98
N GLU A 306 -19.46 12.85 -13.31
CA GLU A 306 -20.66 12.97 -14.14
C GLU A 306 -21.62 11.81 -13.93
N LYS A 307 -21.11 10.57 -13.84
CA LYS A 307 -21.91 9.39 -13.51
C LYS A 307 -22.56 9.53 -12.13
N VAL A 308 -21.80 9.94 -11.11
CA VAL A 308 -22.34 10.18 -9.76
C VAL A 308 -23.41 11.28 -9.76
N LYS A 309 -23.15 12.41 -10.43
CA LYS A 309 -24.09 13.52 -10.52
C LYS A 309 -25.40 13.10 -11.20
N ALA A 310 -25.31 12.36 -12.30
CA ALA A 310 -26.46 11.86 -13.05
C ALA A 310 -27.26 10.86 -12.21
N GLU A 311 -26.61 9.89 -11.58
CA GLU A 311 -27.25 8.90 -10.71
C GLU A 311 -28.05 9.57 -9.58
N ILE A 312 -27.48 10.57 -8.90
CA ILE A 312 -28.20 11.27 -7.83
C ILE A 312 -29.45 11.96 -8.38
N LYS A 313 -29.29 12.72 -9.47
CA LYS A 313 -30.41 13.42 -10.09
C LYS A 313 -31.52 12.45 -10.48
N ASP A 314 -31.19 11.42 -11.25
CA ASP A 314 -32.16 10.51 -11.83
C ASP A 314 -32.83 9.65 -10.78
N ARG A 315 -32.08 9.17 -9.78
CA ARG A 315 -32.65 8.36 -8.70
C ARG A 315 -33.52 9.17 -7.76
N VAL A 316 -33.08 10.36 -7.33
CA VAL A 316 -33.91 11.22 -6.46
C VAL A 316 -35.20 11.61 -7.17
N MET A 317 -35.14 11.98 -8.46
CA MET A 317 -36.34 12.26 -9.26
C MET A 317 -37.30 11.06 -9.31
N ARG A 318 -36.77 9.86 -9.55
CA ARG A 318 -37.55 8.62 -9.63
C ARG A 318 -38.19 8.26 -8.29
N GLU A 319 -37.44 8.31 -7.20
CA GLU A 319 -37.93 7.98 -5.85
C GLU A 319 -38.97 8.99 -5.37
N ILE A 320 -38.79 10.29 -5.63
CA ILE A 320 -39.80 11.30 -5.26
C ILE A 320 -41.08 11.13 -6.11
N ALA A 321 -40.96 10.75 -7.39
CA ALA A 321 -42.12 10.51 -8.24
C ALA A 321 -42.90 9.25 -7.84
N ALA A 322 -42.21 8.21 -7.38
CA ALA A 322 -42.82 6.95 -6.98
C ALA A 322 -43.31 6.92 -5.52
N HIS A 323 -42.52 7.51 -4.61
CA HIS A 323 -42.66 7.37 -3.15
C HIS A 323 -42.55 8.71 -2.39
N GLY A 324 -42.82 9.84 -3.07
CA GLY A 324 -42.66 11.18 -2.48
C GLY A 324 -43.46 11.39 -1.19
N ASP A 325 -44.70 10.89 -1.14
CA ASP A 325 -45.55 10.98 0.06
C ASP A 325 -45.00 10.13 1.22
N GLU A 326 -44.54 8.91 0.95
CA GLU A 326 -43.91 8.06 1.97
C GLU A 326 -42.61 8.66 2.52
N ILE A 327 -41.78 9.24 1.65
CA ILE A 327 -40.55 9.94 2.05
C ILE A 327 -40.91 11.14 2.92
N TRP A 328 -41.92 11.92 2.51
CA TRP A 328 -42.38 13.08 3.27
C TRP A 328 -42.93 12.68 4.64
N ASP A 329 -43.75 11.63 4.71
CA ASP A 329 -44.37 11.17 5.94
C ASP A 329 -43.35 10.81 7.02
N LYS A 330 -42.20 10.26 6.62
CA LYS A 330 -41.08 9.94 7.52
C LYS A 330 -40.35 11.16 8.06
N ILE A 331 -40.28 12.26 7.31
CA ILE A 331 -39.43 13.41 7.63
C ILE A 331 -40.21 14.67 8.03
N GLN A 332 -41.52 14.71 7.82
CA GLN A 332 -42.35 15.90 8.02
C GLN A 332 -42.29 16.48 9.44
N SER A 333 -42.13 15.61 10.45
CA SER A 333 -42.00 16.02 11.86
C SER A 333 -40.75 16.86 12.12
N GLU A 334 -39.69 16.68 11.33
CA GLU A 334 -38.44 17.45 11.41
C GLU A 334 -38.57 18.85 10.76
N PHE A 335 -39.59 19.07 9.93
CA PHE A 335 -39.81 20.29 9.14
C PHE A 335 -41.21 20.90 9.37
N PRO A 336 -41.54 21.30 10.62
CA PRO A 336 -42.84 21.89 10.94
C PRO A 336 -43.04 23.23 10.24
N SER A 337 -44.28 23.51 9.82
CA SER A 337 -44.68 24.77 9.21
C SER A 337 -46.18 24.99 9.38
N ASP A 338 -46.58 26.23 9.67
CA ASP A 338 -47.99 26.64 9.79
C ASP A 338 -48.69 26.77 8.43
N ASN A 339 -47.93 26.81 7.32
CA ASN A 339 -48.46 26.92 5.96
C ASN A 339 -48.95 25.57 5.40
N ASN A 340 -50.11 25.58 4.73
CA ASN A 340 -50.68 24.41 4.05
C ASN A 340 -50.87 24.63 2.52
N PRO A 341 -50.31 23.77 1.64
CA PRO A 341 -49.34 22.71 1.94
C PRO A 341 -47.99 23.24 2.42
N ASN A 342 -47.31 22.42 3.20
CA ASN A 342 -46.00 22.72 3.79
C ASN A 342 -45.00 23.17 2.68
N PRO A 343 -44.28 24.29 2.84
CA PRO A 343 -43.35 24.81 1.83
C PRO A 343 -42.24 23.81 1.49
N TYR A 344 -41.79 23.00 2.44
CA TYR A 344 -40.79 21.95 2.22
C TYR A 344 -41.34 20.79 1.40
N TYR A 345 -42.61 20.42 1.59
CA TYR A 345 -43.27 19.44 0.72
C TYR A 345 -43.42 19.96 -0.72
N ARG A 346 -43.74 21.26 -0.89
CA ARG A 346 -43.72 21.90 -2.21
C ARG A 346 -42.33 21.89 -2.83
N GLU A 347 -41.29 22.12 -2.04
CA GLU A 347 -39.90 22.08 -2.50
C GLU A 347 -39.47 20.67 -2.91
N LEU A 348 -39.79 19.65 -2.11
CA LEU A 348 -39.58 18.23 -2.42
C LEU A 348 -40.19 17.88 -3.78
N ASN A 349 -41.46 18.24 -3.99
CA ASN A 349 -42.17 17.95 -5.23
C ASN A 349 -41.60 18.68 -6.45
N LYS A 350 -40.96 19.84 -6.26
CA LYS A 350 -40.27 20.54 -7.36
C LYS A 350 -39.07 19.76 -7.89
N TRP A 351 -38.38 18.99 -7.05
CA TRP A 351 -37.20 18.23 -7.48
C TRP A 351 -37.51 17.10 -8.46
N GLN A 352 -38.79 16.76 -8.68
CA GLN A 352 -39.23 15.91 -9.80
C GLN A 352 -38.97 16.56 -11.16
N GLN A 353 -38.84 17.89 -11.22
CA GLN A 353 -38.59 18.61 -12.46
C GLN A 353 -37.10 18.74 -12.72
N SER A 354 -36.66 18.29 -13.90
CA SER A 354 -35.26 18.37 -14.34
C SER A 354 -34.70 19.80 -14.31
N SER A 355 -35.55 20.83 -14.52
CA SER A 355 -35.20 22.24 -14.47
C SER A 355 -34.79 22.74 -13.08
N CYS A 356 -35.12 22.03 -12.00
CA CYS A 356 -34.72 22.39 -10.64
C CYS A 356 -33.29 21.97 -10.27
N TRP A 357 -32.59 21.25 -11.14
CA TRP A 357 -31.24 20.74 -10.89
C TRP A 357 -30.16 21.65 -11.49
N GLU A 358 -29.95 22.81 -10.88
CA GLU A 358 -29.06 23.89 -11.34
C GLU A 358 -27.62 23.82 -10.79
N TRP A 359 -27.30 22.82 -9.96
CA TRP A 359 -25.98 22.64 -9.33
C TRP A 359 -24.78 22.41 -10.28
N ASN A 360 -25.01 22.36 -11.60
CA ASN A 360 -24.00 21.99 -12.59
C ASN A 360 -22.79 22.93 -12.60
N LYS A 361 -23.01 24.25 -12.48
CA LYS A 361 -21.91 25.22 -12.52
C LYS A 361 -20.99 25.08 -11.30
N LEU A 362 -21.57 24.92 -10.10
CA LEU A 362 -20.80 24.68 -8.88
C LEU A 362 -20.05 23.35 -8.96
N TRP A 363 -20.74 22.30 -9.43
CA TRP A 363 -20.16 20.98 -9.61
C TRP A 363 -18.93 21.03 -10.52
N ASN A 364 -19.08 21.60 -11.71
CA ASN A 364 -17.99 21.72 -12.68
C ASN A 364 -16.84 22.57 -12.13
N ALA A 365 -17.13 23.69 -11.46
CA ALA A 365 -16.10 24.54 -10.86
C ALA A 365 -15.23 23.79 -9.82
N GLN A 366 -15.83 22.87 -9.05
CA GLN A 366 -15.11 22.05 -8.07
C GLN A 366 -14.38 20.86 -8.73
N ILE A 367 -15.01 20.17 -9.69
CA ILE A 367 -14.46 18.96 -10.33
C ILE A 367 -13.36 19.28 -11.35
N ASP A 368 -13.56 20.27 -12.22
CA ASP A 368 -12.62 20.63 -13.28
C ASP A 368 -11.28 21.15 -12.71
N ASN A 369 -11.30 21.65 -11.47
CA ASN A 369 -10.13 22.17 -10.76
C ASN A 369 -9.67 21.27 -9.61
N THR A 370 -10.02 19.97 -9.60
CA THR A 370 -9.59 19.06 -8.51
C THR A 370 -8.10 18.71 -8.61
N TRP A 371 -7.61 18.43 -9.82
CA TRP A 371 -6.26 17.88 -10.04
C TRP A 371 -5.37 18.84 -10.81
N GLU A 372 -4.14 18.98 -10.32
CA GLU A 372 -3.04 19.57 -11.07
C GLU A 372 -2.00 18.48 -11.37
N SER A 373 -1.67 18.33 -12.65
CA SER A 373 -0.67 17.39 -13.14
C SER A 373 0.67 18.08 -13.36
N TYR A 374 1.75 17.34 -13.14
CA TYR A 374 3.11 17.78 -13.34
C TYR A 374 3.88 16.65 -14.01
N TRP A 375 4.75 17.02 -14.93
CA TRP A 375 5.64 16.07 -15.56
C TRP A 375 6.96 16.72 -15.94
N SER A 376 7.99 15.89 -16.06
CA SER A 376 9.32 16.28 -16.52
C SER A 376 9.93 15.10 -17.25
N ALA A 377 10.75 15.36 -18.27
CA ALA A 377 11.43 14.32 -19.02
C ALA A 377 12.92 14.62 -19.10
N ILE A 378 13.75 13.59 -19.00
CA ILE A 378 15.22 13.70 -19.14
C ILE A 378 15.69 12.63 -20.12
N PRO A 379 16.55 12.97 -21.10
CA PRO A 379 17.13 11.98 -22.01
C PRO A 379 18.07 11.03 -21.24
N LEU A 380 18.11 9.77 -21.65
CA LEU A 380 19.05 8.80 -21.11
C LEU A 380 20.44 9.07 -21.68
N GLY A 381 21.17 9.98 -21.05
CA GLY A 381 22.44 10.53 -21.56
C GLY A 381 22.24 11.68 -22.54
N ASN A 382 23.33 12.29 -22.97
CA ASN A 382 23.31 13.46 -23.84
C ASN A 382 22.96 13.08 -25.31
N PRO A 383 21.91 13.66 -25.92
CA PRO A 383 21.51 13.37 -27.30
C PRO A 383 22.53 13.71 -28.39
N GLU A 384 23.52 14.57 -28.10
CA GLU A 384 24.52 15.03 -29.08
C GLU A 384 25.68 14.05 -29.28
N VAL A 385 25.79 13.03 -28.43
CA VAL A 385 26.88 12.04 -28.46
C VAL A 385 26.32 10.60 -28.41
N PRO A 386 27.07 9.60 -28.88
CA PRO A 386 26.62 8.20 -28.86
C PRO A 386 26.28 7.70 -27.44
N LEU A 387 25.37 6.72 -27.35
CA LEU A 387 24.94 6.12 -26.08
C LEU A 387 26.00 5.22 -25.42
N GLU A 388 27.02 4.82 -26.16
CA GLU A 388 28.14 4.03 -25.68
C GLU A 388 29.49 4.59 -26.15
N ILE A 389 30.54 4.27 -25.42
CA ILE A 389 31.93 4.53 -25.80
C ILE A 389 32.77 3.30 -25.46
N THR A 390 33.74 3.00 -26.34
CA THR A 390 34.70 1.91 -26.16
C THR A 390 36.11 2.49 -26.09
N ARG A 391 36.95 1.95 -25.20
CA ARG A 391 38.39 2.28 -25.19
C ARG A 391 39.13 1.41 -26.20
N LEU A 392 40.08 1.98 -26.94
CA LEU A 392 40.81 1.27 -27.99
C LEU A 392 41.96 0.40 -27.41
N SER A 393 42.49 0.76 -26.24
CA SER A 393 43.51 -0.01 -25.52
C SER A 393 43.35 0.09 -23.99
N SER A 394 44.02 -0.80 -23.24
CA SER A 394 44.04 -0.78 -21.77
C SER A 394 44.83 0.38 -21.17
N GLU A 395 45.63 1.09 -21.98
CA GLU A 395 46.46 2.23 -21.56
C GLU A 395 45.75 3.58 -21.79
N GLU A 396 44.67 3.60 -22.56
CA GLU A 396 43.88 4.81 -22.87
C GLU A 396 42.70 5.00 -21.91
N THR A 397 42.52 6.23 -21.44
CA THR A 397 41.33 6.63 -20.68
C THR A 397 40.14 6.90 -21.61
N PHE A 398 38.93 6.61 -21.15
CA PHE A 398 37.70 7.01 -21.86
C PHE A 398 37.69 8.52 -22.17
N ALA A 399 37.24 8.88 -23.38
CA ALA A 399 37.25 10.26 -23.85
C ALA A 399 36.54 11.20 -22.86
N LYS A 400 37.29 12.16 -22.33
CA LYS A 400 36.79 13.09 -21.30
C LYS A 400 35.56 13.86 -21.77
N GLY A 401 35.55 14.32 -23.02
CA GLY A 401 34.42 15.06 -23.60
C GLY A 401 33.10 14.28 -23.58
N TRP A 402 33.15 12.97 -23.90
CA TRP A 402 31.95 12.12 -23.84
C TRP A 402 31.40 12.01 -22.40
N LYS A 403 32.29 11.78 -21.42
CA LYS A 403 31.91 11.71 -19.99
C LYS A 403 31.32 13.04 -19.50
N ASP A 404 31.96 14.16 -19.85
CA ASP A 404 31.50 15.50 -19.46
C ASP A 404 30.10 15.79 -20.03
N CYS A 405 29.83 15.41 -21.29
CA CYS A 405 28.49 15.48 -21.89
C CYS A 405 27.45 14.69 -21.08
N GLN A 406 27.78 13.47 -20.63
CA GLN A 406 26.87 12.69 -19.77
C GLN A 406 26.66 13.34 -18.39
N LYS A 407 27.73 13.86 -17.78
CA LYS A 407 27.65 14.54 -16.47
C LYS A 407 26.79 15.80 -16.52
N ILE A 408 26.83 16.56 -17.61
CA ILE A 408 25.98 17.75 -17.81
C ILE A 408 24.49 17.38 -17.75
N VAL A 409 24.10 16.21 -18.25
CA VAL A 409 22.71 15.71 -18.23
C VAL A 409 22.39 14.96 -16.95
N ALA A 410 23.32 14.19 -16.38
CA ALA A 410 23.04 13.40 -15.18
C ALA A 410 23.13 14.21 -13.87
N GLN A 411 23.95 15.25 -13.81
CA GLN A 411 24.28 16.01 -12.58
C GLN A 411 24.51 15.09 -11.36
N PRO A 412 25.49 14.17 -11.43
CA PRO A 412 25.76 13.27 -10.33
C PRO A 412 26.16 14.05 -9.07
N ARG A 413 25.81 13.53 -7.89
CA ARG A 413 26.17 14.16 -6.60
C ARG A 413 27.68 14.09 -6.30
N THR A 414 28.38 13.18 -6.96
CA THR A 414 29.82 12.95 -6.83
C THR A 414 30.45 13.02 -8.22
N ASP A 415 31.57 13.72 -8.33
CA ASP A 415 32.23 13.93 -9.63
C ASP A 415 32.93 12.68 -10.19
N ASP A 416 33.15 11.66 -9.34
CA ASP A 416 33.89 10.43 -9.63
C ASP A 416 33.04 9.33 -10.28
N ILE A 417 32.09 9.67 -11.17
CA ILE A 417 31.30 8.67 -11.92
C ILE A 417 31.68 8.69 -13.42
N PRO A 418 32.16 7.56 -13.98
CA PRO A 418 32.65 6.37 -13.28
C PRO A 418 33.91 6.65 -12.45
N THR A 419 34.19 5.78 -11.47
CA THR A 419 35.39 5.90 -10.64
C THR A 419 36.64 5.49 -11.44
N LEU A 420 37.82 5.93 -11.00
CA LEU A 420 39.07 5.52 -11.66
C LEU A 420 39.24 3.99 -11.69
N ALA A 421 38.84 3.28 -10.64
CA ALA A 421 38.89 1.81 -10.61
C ALA A 421 37.99 1.19 -11.69
N GLU A 422 36.79 1.72 -11.90
CA GLU A 422 35.89 1.28 -12.97
C GLU A 422 36.43 1.62 -14.36
N GLU A 423 37.04 2.80 -14.55
CA GLU A 423 37.64 3.19 -15.82
C GLU A 423 38.82 2.28 -16.22
N LEU A 424 39.63 1.87 -15.25
CA LEU A 424 40.74 0.94 -15.49
C LEU A 424 40.25 -0.48 -15.77
N THR A 425 39.15 -0.88 -15.13
CA THR A 425 38.60 -2.24 -15.26
C THR A 425 37.80 -2.44 -16.54
N TYR A 426 36.96 -1.47 -16.94
CA TYR A 426 36.00 -1.65 -18.03
C TYR A 426 36.55 -1.31 -19.41
N THR A 427 36.11 -2.03 -20.44
CA THR A 427 36.45 -1.77 -21.85
C THR A 427 35.43 -0.90 -22.56
N THR A 428 34.18 -0.96 -22.12
CA THR A 428 33.04 -0.18 -22.64
C THR A 428 32.33 0.55 -21.51
N LEU A 429 31.79 1.72 -21.82
CA LEU A 429 30.87 2.45 -20.95
C LEU A 429 29.64 2.85 -21.76
N ASN A 430 28.48 2.89 -21.11
CA ASN A 430 27.25 3.36 -21.72
C ASN A 430 26.48 4.27 -20.75
N VAL A 431 25.43 4.93 -21.27
CA VAL A 431 24.61 5.89 -20.52
C VAL A 431 23.95 5.31 -19.26
N GLY A 432 23.75 4.00 -19.18
CA GLY A 432 23.23 3.32 -17.99
C GLY A 432 24.14 3.46 -16.76
N THR A 433 25.42 3.80 -16.95
CA THR A 433 26.39 4.13 -15.88
C THR A 433 25.86 5.25 -14.97
N TRP A 434 25.08 6.17 -15.54
CA TRP A 434 24.49 7.31 -14.83
C TRP A 434 23.02 7.10 -14.45
N TRP A 435 22.46 5.89 -14.57
CA TRP A 435 21.03 5.61 -14.34
C TRP A 435 20.52 6.18 -13.00
N GLY A 436 21.16 5.84 -11.87
CA GLY A 436 20.79 6.36 -10.56
C GLY A 436 20.87 7.89 -10.45
N SER A 437 21.81 8.53 -11.15
CA SER A 437 21.93 10.00 -11.19
C SER A 437 20.84 10.63 -12.03
N LEU A 438 20.50 10.03 -13.18
CA LEU A 438 19.40 10.48 -14.04
C LEU A 438 18.06 10.39 -13.32
N GLN A 439 17.80 9.31 -12.58
CA GLN A 439 16.62 9.16 -11.72
C GLN A 439 16.57 10.24 -10.62
N ALA A 440 17.70 10.49 -9.95
CA ALA A 440 17.78 11.52 -8.93
C ALA A 440 17.53 12.93 -9.51
N ARG A 441 18.07 13.21 -10.71
CA ARG A 441 17.82 14.48 -11.41
C ARG A 441 16.37 14.60 -11.85
N LEU A 442 15.75 13.53 -12.34
CA LEU A 442 14.34 13.50 -12.72
C LEU A 442 13.45 13.87 -11.52
N GLY A 443 13.76 13.32 -10.33
CA GLY A 443 13.13 13.69 -9.07
C GLY A 443 13.33 15.16 -8.66
N GLN A 444 14.51 15.74 -8.92
CA GLN A 444 14.77 17.15 -8.66
C GLN A 444 14.00 18.05 -9.64
N SER A 445 14.02 17.73 -10.93
CA SER A 445 13.32 18.48 -11.97
C SER A 445 11.82 18.54 -11.69
N ILE A 446 11.20 17.42 -11.35
CA ILE A 446 9.77 17.43 -11.01
C ILE A 446 9.48 18.23 -9.75
N GLN A 447 10.35 18.17 -8.74
CA GLN A 447 10.16 18.96 -7.52
C GLN A 447 10.32 20.47 -7.78
N ALA A 448 11.22 20.88 -8.67
CA ALA A 448 11.36 22.26 -9.10
C ALA A 448 10.06 22.77 -9.75
N VAL A 449 9.47 21.99 -10.66
CA VAL A 449 8.15 22.29 -11.27
C VAL A 449 7.06 22.37 -10.20
N LYS A 450 7.10 21.49 -9.19
CA LYS A 450 6.15 21.53 -8.06
C LYS A 450 6.36 22.71 -7.11
N ASN A 451 7.52 23.38 -7.11
CA ASN A 451 7.77 24.48 -6.18
C ASN A 451 7.34 25.85 -6.74
N THR A 452 7.18 25.98 -8.06
CA THR A 452 6.79 27.24 -8.72
C THR A 452 5.28 27.49 -8.70
N ARG A 453 4.55 26.94 -7.72
CA ARG A 453 3.07 26.86 -7.71
C ARG A 453 2.39 28.09 -7.15
N ASN A 454 1.25 28.44 -7.76
CA ASN A 454 0.23 29.38 -7.24
C ASN A 454 -1.19 28.78 -7.26
N TRP A 455 -1.32 27.45 -7.39
CA TRP A 455 -2.61 26.79 -7.57
C TRP A 455 -3.47 26.84 -6.29
N GLN A 456 -4.73 27.25 -6.44
CA GLN A 456 -5.76 27.20 -5.41
C GLN A 456 -7.10 26.81 -6.05
N ILE A 457 -7.85 25.92 -5.41
CA ILE A 457 -9.22 25.62 -5.82
C ILE A 457 -10.07 26.86 -5.54
N ALA A 458 -10.81 27.34 -6.55
CA ALA A 458 -11.68 28.51 -6.41
C ALA A 458 -12.69 28.31 -5.26
N SER A 459 -12.68 29.20 -4.27
CA SER A 459 -13.63 29.17 -3.16
C SER A 459 -14.98 29.72 -3.62
N ALA A 460 -15.99 28.86 -3.74
CA ALA A 460 -17.37 29.30 -3.93
C ALA A 460 -17.96 29.88 -2.63
N PRO A 461 -18.89 30.85 -2.67
CA PRO A 461 -19.67 31.27 -1.50
C PRO A 461 -20.79 30.26 -1.16
N GLY A 462 -21.37 30.35 0.04
CA GLY A 462 -22.46 29.48 0.52
C GLY A 462 -22.09 28.60 1.72
N GLU A 463 -23.04 27.75 2.15
CA GLU A 463 -22.81 26.82 3.26
C GLU A 463 -21.72 25.80 2.90
N ARG A 464 -20.75 25.63 3.80
CA ARG A 464 -19.60 24.76 3.59
C ARG A 464 -19.95 23.30 3.84
N SER A 465 -19.18 22.43 3.19
CA SER A 465 -19.21 21.01 3.50
C SER A 465 -18.96 20.77 4.98
N THR A 466 -19.76 19.88 5.57
CA THR A 466 -19.57 19.36 6.91
C THR A 466 -18.32 18.47 7.04
N LEU A 467 -17.81 17.92 5.93
CA LEU A 467 -16.69 16.97 5.95
C LEU A 467 -15.34 17.69 6.02
N SER A 468 -14.97 18.44 4.98
CA SER A 468 -13.71 19.20 4.92
C SER A 468 -13.82 20.62 5.46
N GLY A 469 -15.01 21.23 5.43
CA GLY A 469 -15.18 22.67 5.66
C GLY A 469 -14.61 23.57 4.55
N GLN A 470 -14.01 23.01 3.49
CA GLN A 470 -13.26 23.77 2.49
C GLN A 470 -14.15 24.34 1.40
N PHE A 471 -15.03 23.52 0.81
CA PHE A 471 -15.85 23.90 -0.35
C PHE A 471 -17.34 23.97 -0.02
N SER A 472 -18.09 24.73 -0.82
CA SER A 472 -19.54 24.84 -0.67
C SER A 472 -20.24 23.51 -0.94
N ALA A 473 -21.23 23.19 -0.11
CA ALA A 473 -22.07 22.02 -0.28
C ALA A 473 -22.95 22.15 -1.53
N VAL A 474 -23.22 21.02 -2.19
CA VAL A 474 -24.08 20.99 -3.38
C VAL A 474 -25.56 20.91 -3.01
N HIS A 475 -26.42 21.49 -3.85
CA HIS A 475 -27.87 21.42 -3.71
C HIS A 475 -28.55 21.64 -5.06
N PRO A 476 -29.65 20.92 -5.40
CA PRO A 476 -30.31 21.03 -6.70
C PRO A 476 -30.61 22.48 -7.12
N ASN A 477 -31.29 23.23 -6.26
CA ASN A 477 -31.71 24.62 -6.53
C ASN A 477 -30.57 25.68 -6.39
N LEU A 478 -29.30 25.28 -6.23
CA LEU A 478 -28.20 26.24 -6.02
C LEU A 478 -27.66 26.75 -7.35
N LEU A 479 -28.10 27.94 -7.74
CA LEU A 479 -27.58 28.63 -8.93
C LEU A 479 -26.24 29.31 -8.63
N TYR A 480 -25.14 28.72 -9.10
CA TYR A 480 -23.80 29.29 -8.95
C TYR A 480 -23.45 30.22 -10.13
N ASN A 481 -23.33 31.53 -9.87
CA ASN A 481 -22.92 32.56 -10.85
C ASN A 481 -21.68 33.33 -10.35
N GLU A 482 -20.90 33.92 -11.27
CA GLU A 482 -19.62 34.60 -10.95
C GLU A 482 -19.75 35.82 -10.03
N GLN A 483 -20.92 36.47 -9.98
CA GLN A 483 -21.22 37.58 -9.07
C GLN A 483 -22.24 37.16 -8.01
N PHE A 484 -21.77 36.59 -6.90
CA PHE A 484 -22.63 36.34 -5.74
C PHE A 484 -22.83 37.64 -4.96
N ARG A 485 -24.09 37.98 -4.68
CA ARG A 485 -24.41 39.02 -3.69
C ARG A 485 -24.12 38.49 -2.30
N GLU A 486 -23.57 39.34 -1.43
CA GLU A 486 -23.40 39.03 -0.02
C GLU A 486 -24.78 38.68 0.61
N GLY A 487 -24.88 37.53 1.30
CA GLY A 487 -26.17 37.00 1.76
C GLY A 487 -27.02 36.26 0.70
N GLY A 488 -26.55 36.17 -0.55
CA GLY A 488 -27.13 35.32 -1.59
C GLY A 488 -26.76 33.86 -1.37
N GLY A 489 -27.75 33.02 -1.06
CA GLY A 489 -27.57 31.59 -0.82
C GLY A 489 -28.91 30.91 -0.56
N LEU A 490 -28.91 29.58 -0.50
CA LEU A 490 -30.10 28.81 -0.14
C LEU A 490 -30.34 28.87 1.38
N PRO A 491 -31.61 28.86 1.83
CA PRO A 491 -31.93 28.70 3.25
C PRO A 491 -31.30 27.42 3.83
N ALA A 492 -30.74 27.51 5.04
CA ALA A 492 -30.13 26.35 5.71
C ALA A 492 -31.11 25.18 5.91
N SER A 493 -32.41 25.46 6.03
CA SER A 493 -33.46 24.45 6.12
C SER A 493 -33.72 23.72 4.80
N SER A 494 -33.66 24.42 3.65
CA SER A 494 -33.73 23.82 2.31
C SER A 494 -32.52 22.91 2.08
N MET A 495 -31.31 23.37 2.44
CA MET A 495 -30.11 22.54 2.42
C MET A 495 -30.29 21.28 3.29
N ARG A 496 -30.81 21.43 4.52
CA ARG A 496 -31.09 20.30 5.42
C ARG A 496 -32.11 19.32 4.83
N LEU A 497 -33.16 19.82 4.18
CA LEU A 497 -34.18 18.98 3.53
C LEU A 497 -33.56 18.08 2.47
N PHE A 498 -32.73 18.64 1.58
CA PHE A 498 -32.12 17.87 0.50
C PHE A 498 -31.25 16.71 1.02
N TRP A 499 -30.40 16.98 2.01
CA TRP A 499 -29.54 15.95 2.58
C TRP A 499 -30.32 14.92 3.41
N ARG A 500 -31.39 15.31 4.08
CA ARG A 500 -32.31 14.39 4.76
C ARG A 500 -33.00 13.44 3.77
N VAL A 501 -33.42 13.96 2.61
CA VAL A 501 -33.99 13.16 1.51
C VAL A 501 -32.95 12.21 0.91
N LEU A 502 -31.70 12.65 0.73
CA LEU A 502 -30.62 11.75 0.29
C LEU A 502 -30.42 10.55 1.22
N ALA A 503 -30.62 10.71 2.52
CA ALA A 503 -30.54 9.59 3.47
C ALA A 503 -31.68 8.57 3.32
N GLU A 504 -32.87 9.01 2.90
CA GLU A 504 -33.97 8.08 2.56
C GLU A 504 -33.75 7.39 1.21
N VAL A 505 -33.22 8.12 0.22
CA VAL A 505 -32.95 7.59 -1.13
C VAL A 505 -31.77 6.62 -1.15
N TYR A 506 -30.75 6.88 -0.32
CA TYR A 506 -29.56 6.04 -0.16
C TYR A 506 -29.32 5.66 1.32
N PRO A 507 -30.14 4.75 1.87
CA PRO A 507 -30.00 4.34 3.27
C PRO A 507 -28.61 3.79 3.58
N GLY A 508 -28.05 4.19 4.72
CA GLY A 508 -26.72 3.77 5.18
C GLY A 508 -25.56 4.55 4.56
N LEU A 509 -25.76 5.19 3.39
CA LEU A 509 -24.71 6.00 2.75
C LEU A 509 -24.65 7.43 3.30
N PHE A 510 -25.82 8.02 3.55
CA PHE A 510 -25.98 9.33 4.15
C PHE A 510 -26.74 9.25 5.48
N ASN A 511 -26.36 10.09 6.45
CA ASN A 511 -27.05 10.18 7.74
C ASN A 511 -28.10 11.32 7.82
N GLY A 512 -28.29 12.07 6.74
CA GLY A 512 -29.27 13.16 6.65
C GLY A 512 -28.85 14.50 7.24
N SER A 513 -27.84 14.51 8.11
CA SER A 513 -27.29 15.73 8.72
C SER A 513 -26.08 16.29 7.97
N GLU A 514 -25.36 15.43 7.27
CA GLU A 514 -24.15 15.78 6.54
C GLU A 514 -24.46 16.52 5.25
N LYS A 515 -23.59 17.49 4.93
CA LYS A 515 -23.65 18.31 3.71
C LYS A 515 -22.31 18.20 3.02
N LEU A 516 -22.28 17.73 1.78
CA LEU A 516 -21.04 17.46 1.05
C LEU A 516 -20.90 18.35 -0.18
N ASN A 517 -19.66 18.60 -0.57
CA ASN A 517 -19.34 19.22 -1.85
C ASN A 517 -19.25 18.17 -2.98
N ALA A 518 -19.07 18.60 -4.23
CA ALA A 518 -19.06 17.70 -5.39
C ALA A 518 -17.90 16.70 -5.34
N ILE A 519 -16.71 17.10 -4.84
CA ILE A 519 -15.52 16.26 -4.74
C ILE A 519 -15.77 15.13 -3.72
N GLU A 520 -16.26 15.49 -2.54
CA GLU A 520 -16.55 14.54 -1.47
C GLU A 520 -17.69 13.59 -1.82
N LEU A 521 -18.73 14.09 -2.49
CA LEU A 521 -19.85 13.27 -2.96
C LEU A 521 -19.40 12.28 -4.04
N THR A 522 -18.60 12.75 -5.00
CA THR A 522 -17.94 11.89 -6.00
C THR A 522 -17.07 10.83 -5.32
N LYS A 523 -16.26 11.25 -4.34
CA LYS A 523 -15.39 10.37 -3.56
C LYS A 523 -16.19 9.27 -2.85
N ARG A 524 -17.30 9.61 -2.21
CA ARG A 524 -18.12 8.65 -1.46
C ARG A 524 -18.84 7.66 -2.37
N MET A 525 -19.28 8.08 -3.56
CA MET A 525 -20.16 7.26 -4.42
C MET A 525 -19.44 6.54 -5.56
N SER A 526 -18.16 6.87 -5.82
CA SER A 526 -17.41 6.44 -6.99
C SER A 526 -17.37 4.93 -7.24
N TRP A 527 -17.21 4.12 -6.18
CA TRP A 527 -17.05 2.66 -6.29
C TRP A 527 -18.19 2.00 -7.07
N VAL A 528 -19.43 2.21 -6.63
CA VAL A 528 -20.64 1.61 -7.24
C VAL A 528 -21.23 2.52 -8.31
N TYR A 529 -21.45 3.80 -7.99
CA TYR A 529 -22.23 4.71 -8.83
C TYR A 529 -21.37 5.55 -9.78
N GLY A 530 -20.06 5.66 -9.51
CA GLY A 530 -19.10 6.23 -10.46
C GLY A 530 -18.59 5.24 -11.51
N GLY A 531 -19.00 3.97 -11.44
CA GLY A 531 -18.61 2.92 -12.39
C GLY A 531 -17.17 2.41 -12.21
N VAL A 532 -16.53 2.65 -11.06
CA VAL A 532 -15.16 2.18 -10.78
C VAL A 532 -15.09 0.66 -10.64
N ALA A 533 -16.02 0.03 -9.92
CA ALA A 533 -16.03 -1.43 -9.81
C ALA A 533 -16.40 -2.10 -11.15
N GLU A 534 -17.37 -1.53 -11.87
CA GLU A 534 -17.80 -2.01 -13.18
C GLU A 534 -16.66 -1.97 -14.21
N SER A 535 -15.84 -0.91 -14.22
CA SER A 535 -14.70 -0.80 -15.15
C SER A 535 -13.62 -1.87 -14.94
N LEU A 536 -13.62 -2.54 -13.78
CA LEU A 536 -12.75 -3.68 -13.46
C LEU A 536 -13.39 -5.04 -13.77
N GLY A 537 -14.59 -5.06 -14.37
CA GLY A 537 -15.35 -6.29 -14.63
C GLY A 537 -16.09 -6.84 -13.41
N ILE A 538 -16.12 -6.12 -12.29
CA ILE A 538 -16.86 -6.55 -11.09
C ILE A 538 -18.36 -6.39 -11.37
N LYS A 539 -19.07 -7.52 -11.39
CA LYS A 539 -20.54 -7.51 -11.52
C LYS A 539 -21.16 -6.93 -10.26
N ILE A 540 -21.71 -5.73 -10.37
CA ILE A 540 -22.62 -5.15 -9.39
C ILE A 540 -23.98 -5.78 -9.70
N ALA A 541 -24.61 -6.47 -8.74
CA ALA A 541 -25.83 -7.25 -8.98
C ALA A 541 -26.86 -6.45 -9.80
N PRO A 542 -27.46 -7.06 -10.85
CA PRO A 542 -28.49 -6.41 -11.63
C PRO A 542 -29.72 -6.13 -10.75
N ASN A 543 -30.48 -5.09 -11.10
CA ASN A 543 -31.87 -4.97 -10.70
C ASN A 543 -32.57 -6.28 -11.10
N GLN A 544 -32.73 -7.24 -10.18
CA GLN A 544 -33.72 -8.28 -10.43
C GLN A 544 -35.07 -7.58 -10.31
N GLU A 545 -35.89 -7.66 -11.35
CA GLU A 545 -37.31 -7.35 -11.30
C GLU A 545 -38.05 -8.35 -10.40
N ASP A 546 -37.57 -8.56 -9.17
CA ASP A 546 -38.39 -9.09 -8.12
C ASP A 546 -39.39 -7.98 -7.75
N ASN A 547 -40.66 -8.27 -7.94
CA ASN A 547 -41.81 -7.41 -7.63
C ASN A 547 -41.92 -7.01 -6.14
N ASN A 548 -40.88 -7.26 -5.33
CA ASN A 548 -40.71 -6.72 -3.98
C ASN A 548 -39.80 -5.49 -4.02
N ILE A 549 -40.43 -4.32 -4.10
CA ILE A 549 -39.79 -3.00 -4.27
C ILE A 549 -38.86 -2.64 -3.10
N HIS A 550 -39.01 -3.27 -1.92
CA HIS A 550 -38.13 -3.05 -0.77
C HIS A 550 -36.81 -3.85 -0.78
N SER A 551 -36.62 -4.82 -1.69
CA SER A 551 -35.37 -5.62 -1.77
C SER A 551 -34.42 -5.23 -2.92
N ASN A 552 -34.79 -4.25 -3.75
CA ASN A 552 -33.98 -3.79 -4.88
C ASN A 552 -32.93 -2.70 -4.54
N GLN A 553 -32.69 -2.46 -3.26
CA GLN A 553 -31.62 -1.56 -2.83
C GLN A 553 -30.26 -2.23 -3.00
N LYS A 554 -29.41 -1.64 -3.86
CA LYS A 554 -27.97 -1.94 -3.88
C LYS A 554 -27.40 -1.62 -2.49
N ASP A 555 -27.18 -2.65 -1.68
CA ASP A 555 -26.51 -2.51 -0.39
C ASP A 555 -25.04 -2.12 -0.63
N TYR A 556 -24.74 -0.83 -0.48
CA TYR A 556 -23.42 -0.26 -0.74
C TYR A 556 -22.32 -0.94 0.10
N GLU A 557 -22.68 -1.41 1.30
CA GLU A 557 -21.77 -2.09 2.22
C GLU A 557 -21.46 -3.53 1.80
N SER A 558 -22.38 -4.19 1.07
CA SER A 558 -22.12 -5.52 0.52
C SER A 558 -21.00 -5.50 -0.54
N PHE A 559 -20.84 -4.37 -1.24
CA PHE A 559 -19.84 -4.18 -2.29
C PHE A 559 -18.52 -3.61 -1.75
N ILE A 560 -18.57 -2.82 -0.69
CA ILE A 560 -17.37 -2.26 -0.04
C ILE A 560 -17.12 -3.02 1.24
N ARG A 561 -16.18 -3.97 1.17
CA ARG A 561 -15.78 -4.84 2.29
C ARG A 561 -14.83 -4.12 3.24
N PHE A 562 -15.24 -2.95 3.73
CA PHE A 562 -14.45 -2.16 4.64
C PHE A 562 -15.16 -2.01 6.01
N PRO A 563 -14.59 -2.62 7.07
CA PRO A 563 -15.26 -2.77 8.36
C PRO A 563 -15.49 -1.43 9.06
N ASN A 564 -16.57 -1.35 9.84
CA ASN A 564 -16.76 -0.26 10.79
C ASN A 564 -15.79 -0.37 11.99
N LEU A 565 -15.64 0.72 12.73
CA LEU A 565 -14.72 0.81 13.87
C LEU A 565 -15.02 -0.19 14.98
N SER A 566 -16.30 -0.46 15.25
CA SER A 566 -16.72 -1.41 16.27
C SER A 566 -16.32 -2.84 15.86
N SER A 567 -16.49 -3.19 14.59
CA SER A 567 -16.05 -4.45 14.02
C SER A 567 -14.54 -4.62 14.07
N ILE A 568 -13.76 -3.60 13.72
CA ILE A 568 -12.28 -3.65 13.80
C ILE A 568 -11.84 -3.92 15.25
N ALA A 569 -12.36 -3.15 16.21
CA ALA A 569 -11.99 -3.26 17.62
C ALA A 569 -12.29 -4.66 18.19
N ALA A 570 -13.49 -5.18 17.91
CA ALA A 570 -13.95 -6.46 18.44
C ALA A 570 -13.50 -7.69 17.62
N ALA A 571 -12.80 -7.50 16.49
CA ALA A 571 -12.51 -8.57 15.52
C ALA A 571 -11.74 -9.74 16.13
N ARG A 572 -10.70 -9.46 16.94
CA ARG A 572 -9.88 -10.50 17.56
C ARG A 572 -10.66 -11.27 18.63
N PHE A 573 -11.41 -10.56 19.47
CA PHE A 573 -12.30 -11.18 20.46
C PHE A 573 -13.32 -12.10 19.78
N ALA A 574 -13.96 -11.64 18.70
CA ALA A 574 -14.96 -12.42 17.99
C ALA A 574 -14.38 -13.65 17.28
N HIS A 575 -13.13 -13.57 16.80
CA HIS A 575 -12.41 -14.71 16.26
C HIS A 575 -12.09 -15.75 17.33
N ASP A 576 -11.61 -15.33 18.49
CA ASP A 576 -11.16 -16.25 19.55
C ASP A 576 -12.36 -16.85 20.32
N TYR A 577 -13.47 -16.11 20.46
CA TYR A 577 -14.63 -16.49 21.29
C TYR A 577 -15.99 -16.43 20.55
N PRO A 578 -16.18 -17.19 19.45
CA PRO A 578 -17.40 -17.11 18.64
C PRO A 578 -18.68 -17.48 19.42
N THR A 579 -18.60 -18.41 20.38
CA THR A 579 -19.74 -18.81 21.22
C THR A 579 -20.20 -17.67 22.13
N GLN A 580 -19.27 -16.89 22.68
CA GLN A 580 -19.58 -15.72 23.51
C GLN A 580 -20.21 -14.59 22.68
N VAL A 581 -19.77 -14.40 21.44
CA VAL A 581 -20.40 -13.46 20.49
C VAL A 581 -21.87 -13.82 20.27
N GLN A 582 -22.16 -15.11 20.05
CA GLN A 582 -23.52 -15.60 19.89
C GLN A 582 -24.37 -15.42 21.17
N ALA A 583 -23.80 -15.74 22.34
CA ALA A 583 -24.48 -15.56 23.63
C ALA A 583 -24.80 -14.08 23.92
N TYR A 584 -23.84 -13.20 23.64
CA TYR A 584 -24.01 -11.76 23.76
C TYR A 584 -25.13 -11.25 22.84
N TRP A 585 -25.14 -11.66 21.57
CA TRP A 585 -26.18 -11.26 20.62
C TRP A 585 -27.56 -11.73 21.08
N ASN A 586 -27.70 -12.97 21.56
CA ASN A 586 -28.97 -13.49 22.08
C ASN A 586 -29.49 -12.65 23.26
N THR A 587 -28.60 -12.34 24.21
CA THR A 587 -28.93 -11.50 25.37
C THR A 587 -29.42 -10.12 24.94
N LEU A 588 -28.67 -9.45 24.06
CA LEU A 588 -29.02 -8.11 23.60
C LEU A 588 -30.31 -8.11 22.77
N ASN A 589 -30.54 -9.13 21.94
CA ASN A 589 -31.76 -9.29 21.16
C ASN A 589 -32.99 -9.42 22.07
N GLU A 590 -32.90 -10.18 23.17
CA GLU A 590 -33.99 -10.30 24.14
C GLU A 590 -34.28 -8.97 24.84
N LEU A 591 -33.24 -8.24 25.27
CA LEU A 591 -33.37 -6.92 25.87
C LEU A 591 -34.05 -5.92 24.92
N ILE A 592 -33.61 -5.87 23.66
CA ILE A 592 -34.20 -4.99 22.62
C ILE A 592 -35.65 -5.37 22.33
N LYS A 593 -35.97 -6.68 22.25
CA LYS A 593 -37.35 -7.15 22.05
C LYS A 593 -38.28 -6.80 23.20
N ASN A 594 -37.77 -6.65 24.41
CA ASN A 594 -38.60 -6.31 25.56
C ASN A 594 -38.87 -4.80 25.65
N GLU A 595 -37.88 -3.97 25.33
CA GLU A 595 -37.92 -2.54 25.70
C GLU A 595 -38.02 -1.56 24.52
N LEU A 596 -37.59 -1.94 23.30
CA LEU A 596 -37.70 -1.07 22.12
C LEU A 596 -38.94 -1.41 21.27
N PRO A 597 -39.56 -0.42 20.60
CA PRO A 597 -40.67 -0.62 19.66
C PRO A 597 -40.35 -1.60 18.52
N GLN A 598 -41.41 -2.20 17.95
CA GLN A 598 -41.32 -3.22 16.88
C GLN A 598 -40.44 -2.87 15.66
N PRO A 599 -40.42 -1.63 15.10
CA PRO A 599 -39.58 -1.33 13.94
C PRO A 599 -38.08 -1.52 14.21
N TYR A 600 -37.59 -1.15 15.40
CA TYR A 600 -36.18 -1.28 15.76
C TYR A 600 -35.74 -2.73 16.00
N ARG A 601 -36.67 -3.61 16.40
CA ARG A 601 -36.38 -5.05 16.62
C ARG A 601 -35.99 -5.75 15.31
N ASN A 602 -36.75 -5.49 14.24
CA ASN A 602 -36.50 -6.06 12.92
C ASN A 602 -35.21 -5.49 12.33
N GLN A 603 -35.00 -4.17 12.48
CA GLN A 603 -33.77 -3.51 12.03
C GLN A 603 -32.55 -4.01 12.81
N PHE A 604 -32.64 -4.21 14.12
CA PHE A 604 -31.54 -4.75 14.93
C PHE A 604 -31.07 -6.10 14.38
N ALA A 605 -32.00 -7.04 14.18
CA ALA A 605 -31.66 -8.34 13.62
C ALA A 605 -31.01 -8.20 12.23
N ALA A 606 -31.59 -7.40 11.33
CA ALA A 606 -31.04 -7.19 9.99
C ALA A 606 -29.65 -6.52 9.98
N ARG A 607 -29.35 -5.64 10.95
CA ARG A 607 -28.08 -4.89 11.02
C ARG A 607 -26.97 -5.63 11.74
N THR A 608 -27.31 -6.58 12.62
CA THR A 608 -26.35 -7.28 13.49
C THR A 608 -26.23 -8.77 13.23
N ARG A 609 -27.20 -9.36 12.51
CA ARG A 609 -27.24 -10.77 12.14
C ARG A 609 -27.46 -10.90 10.62
N GLY A 610 -26.64 -11.71 9.97
CA GLY A 610 -26.59 -11.78 8.49
C GLY A 610 -25.76 -10.69 7.83
N ARG A 611 -25.14 -9.78 8.62
CA ARG A 611 -24.14 -8.81 8.17
C ARG A 611 -22.79 -9.19 8.80
N PRO A 612 -21.71 -9.40 8.01
CA PRO A 612 -20.41 -9.83 8.51
C PRO A 612 -19.65 -8.71 9.23
N PHE A 613 -18.59 -9.04 9.98
CA PHE A 613 -17.64 -8.07 10.52
C PHE A 613 -16.89 -7.33 9.41
N GLN A 614 -16.78 -7.94 8.23
CA GLN A 614 -15.93 -7.51 7.10
C GLN A 614 -14.43 -7.61 7.43
N ILE A 615 -14.10 -8.57 8.30
CA ILE A 615 -12.73 -9.00 8.62
C ILE A 615 -12.67 -10.47 8.26
N GLY A 616 -12.06 -10.79 7.12
CA GLY A 616 -12.15 -12.13 6.51
C GLY A 616 -11.73 -13.28 7.43
N LYS A 617 -10.73 -13.07 8.29
CA LYS A 617 -10.30 -14.05 9.29
C LYS A 617 -11.39 -14.32 10.34
N THR A 618 -11.98 -13.26 10.89
CA THR A 618 -13.05 -13.34 11.88
C THR A 618 -14.34 -13.91 11.27
N ASP A 619 -14.71 -13.46 10.08
CA ASP A 619 -15.93 -13.90 9.38
C ASP A 619 -15.89 -15.40 9.07
N LYS A 620 -14.75 -15.91 8.58
CA LYS A 620 -14.55 -17.36 8.35
C LYS A 620 -14.70 -18.20 9.62
N LYS A 621 -14.41 -17.63 10.79
CA LYS A 621 -14.51 -18.33 12.07
C LYS A 621 -15.93 -18.32 12.62
N LEU A 622 -16.65 -17.20 12.45
CA LEU A 622 -18.04 -17.05 12.87
C LEU A 622 -19.02 -17.81 11.96
N ASN A 623 -18.79 -17.80 10.65
CA ASN A 623 -19.64 -18.44 9.65
C ASN A 623 -18.80 -19.30 8.68
N PRO A 624 -18.24 -20.43 9.15
CA PRO A 624 -17.32 -21.25 8.36
C PRO A 624 -17.95 -21.87 7.10
N ASN A 625 -19.27 -22.04 7.11
CA ASN A 625 -20.02 -22.63 6.00
C ASN A 625 -20.67 -21.57 5.09
N ASN A 626 -20.43 -20.28 5.34
CA ASN A 626 -21.03 -19.15 4.62
C ASN A 626 -22.56 -19.31 4.44
N LYS A 627 -23.25 -19.69 5.53
CA LYS A 627 -24.71 -19.86 5.55
C LYS A 627 -25.40 -18.53 5.81
N ASP A 628 -26.46 -18.26 5.06
CA ASP A 628 -27.22 -17.02 5.20
C ASP A 628 -27.79 -16.86 6.63
N GLY A 629 -27.72 -15.63 7.16
CA GLY A 629 -28.25 -15.28 8.48
C GLY A 629 -27.42 -15.79 9.68
N GLN A 630 -26.24 -16.36 9.44
CA GLN A 630 -25.31 -16.80 10.49
C GLN A 630 -24.16 -15.82 10.76
N ASP A 631 -24.01 -14.77 9.95
CA ASP A 631 -23.03 -13.72 10.20
C ASP A 631 -23.41 -12.86 11.40
N TYR A 632 -22.41 -12.26 12.04
CA TYR A 632 -22.54 -11.27 13.10
C TYR A 632 -21.79 -10.00 12.74
N ASN A 633 -22.21 -8.85 13.28
CA ASN A 633 -21.51 -7.58 13.09
C ASN A 633 -21.12 -6.93 14.42
N GLY A 634 -19.92 -6.35 14.47
CA GLY A 634 -19.37 -5.74 15.68
C GLY A 634 -20.08 -4.49 16.19
N ILE A 635 -20.98 -3.85 15.42
CA ILE A 635 -21.75 -2.69 15.92
C ILE A 635 -22.54 -2.99 17.19
N MET A 636 -22.93 -4.25 17.43
CA MET A 636 -23.73 -4.65 18.59
C MET A 636 -23.03 -4.42 19.93
N PHE A 637 -21.71 -4.24 19.92
CA PHE A 637 -20.90 -3.93 21.09
C PHE A 637 -20.80 -2.42 21.40
N SER A 638 -21.39 -1.56 20.56
CA SER A 638 -21.34 -0.11 20.71
C SER A 638 -22.71 0.52 20.58
N SER A 639 -23.22 1.09 21.68
CA SER A 639 -24.48 1.83 21.70
C SER A 639 -24.49 3.02 20.74
N LYS A 640 -23.35 3.68 20.51
CA LYS A 640 -23.23 4.80 19.57
C LYS A 640 -23.43 4.32 18.12
N TRP A 641 -22.65 3.34 17.69
CA TRP A 641 -22.69 2.85 16.30
C TRP A 641 -24.00 2.12 16.01
N LEU A 642 -24.51 1.37 17.00
CA LEU A 642 -25.81 0.72 16.87
C LEU A 642 -26.96 1.74 16.77
N ALA A 643 -26.90 2.86 17.51
CA ALA A 643 -27.89 3.92 17.38
C ALA A 643 -27.90 4.54 15.98
N GLU A 644 -26.73 4.80 15.41
CA GLU A 644 -26.58 5.33 14.05
C GLU A 644 -27.19 4.36 13.02
N ASP A 645 -26.92 3.05 13.13
CA ASP A 645 -27.44 2.04 12.19
C ASP A 645 -28.93 1.74 12.34
N LEU A 646 -29.49 1.98 13.53
CA LEU A 646 -30.93 1.92 13.82
C LEU A 646 -31.66 3.24 13.51
N ASN A 647 -30.94 4.27 13.04
CA ASN A 647 -31.47 5.62 12.80
C ASN A 647 -32.20 6.22 14.01
N LEU A 648 -31.70 5.94 15.22
CA LEU A 648 -32.25 6.50 16.46
C LEU A 648 -31.79 7.94 16.64
N SER A 649 -32.75 8.87 16.67
CA SER A 649 -32.50 10.30 16.86
C SER A 649 -33.11 10.85 18.15
N GLU A 650 -34.11 10.19 18.72
CA GLU A 650 -34.76 10.63 19.95
C GLU A 650 -33.89 10.37 21.19
N LYS A 651 -33.75 11.39 22.04
CA LYS A 651 -32.91 11.31 23.25
C LYS A 651 -33.33 10.16 24.19
N GLY A 652 -34.63 9.96 24.40
CA GLY A 652 -35.12 8.90 25.29
C GLY A 652 -34.82 7.49 24.78
N GLU A 653 -34.93 7.28 23.47
CA GLU A 653 -34.62 5.99 22.83
C GLU A 653 -33.10 5.73 22.83
N LEU A 654 -32.29 6.76 22.61
CA LEU A 654 -30.84 6.69 22.69
C LEU A 654 -30.35 6.32 24.09
N GLU A 655 -30.94 6.93 25.13
CA GLU A 655 -30.64 6.59 26.53
C GLU A 655 -31.07 5.16 26.86
N THR A 656 -32.22 4.73 26.35
CA THR A 656 -32.69 3.35 26.48
C THR A 656 -31.70 2.37 25.85
N LEU A 657 -31.32 2.57 24.58
CA LEU A 657 -30.38 1.68 23.90
C LEU A 657 -29.02 1.60 24.61
N ARG A 658 -28.50 2.73 25.10
CA ARG A 658 -27.26 2.75 25.90
C ARG A 658 -27.37 1.84 27.11
N ARG A 659 -28.45 1.97 27.89
CA ARG A 659 -28.70 1.12 29.05
C ARG A 659 -28.81 -0.36 28.67
N LEU A 660 -29.48 -0.70 27.57
CA LEU A 660 -29.61 -2.10 27.12
C LEU A 660 -28.26 -2.71 26.74
N VAL A 661 -27.42 -1.96 26.03
CA VAL A 661 -26.06 -2.40 25.67
C VAL A 661 -25.18 -2.58 26.92
N ASP A 662 -25.23 -1.63 27.85
CA ASP A 662 -24.49 -1.73 29.12
C ASP A 662 -24.97 -2.92 29.97
N GLN A 663 -26.28 -3.18 29.98
CA GLN A 663 -26.85 -4.35 30.64
C GLN A 663 -26.41 -5.65 29.96
N ALA A 664 -26.35 -5.70 28.62
CA ALA A 664 -25.82 -6.84 27.89
C ALA A 664 -24.34 -7.09 28.20
N HIS A 665 -23.52 -6.04 28.33
CA HIS A 665 -22.12 -6.13 28.76
C HIS A 665 -22.01 -6.76 30.17
N LYS A 666 -22.82 -6.29 31.12
CA LYS A 666 -22.85 -6.83 32.50
C LYS A 666 -23.29 -8.29 32.55
N ASN A 667 -24.37 -8.63 31.85
CA ASN A 667 -24.90 -10.00 31.79
C ASN A 667 -23.90 -11.00 31.18
N ASN A 668 -23.03 -10.53 30.28
CA ASN A 668 -21.99 -11.34 29.64
C ASN A 668 -20.60 -11.15 30.27
N GLN A 669 -20.52 -10.59 31.48
CA GLN A 669 -19.28 -10.48 32.27
C GLN A 669 -18.19 -9.60 31.64
N PHE A 670 -18.54 -8.69 30.74
CA PHE A 670 -17.56 -7.71 30.23
C PHE A 670 -17.21 -6.62 31.25
N GLY A 671 -18.02 -6.49 32.31
CA GLY A 671 -17.88 -5.48 33.34
C GLY A 671 -18.19 -4.09 32.80
N GLU A 672 -17.33 -3.13 33.09
CA GLU A 672 -17.43 -1.74 32.60
C GLU A 672 -16.71 -1.52 31.25
N GLY A 673 -16.10 -2.58 30.68
CA GLY A 673 -15.44 -2.53 29.38
C GLY A 673 -16.23 -3.22 28.27
N SER A 674 -15.79 -3.03 27.04
CA SER A 674 -16.34 -3.68 25.85
C SER A 674 -15.25 -4.07 24.86
N PRO A 675 -15.41 -5.21 24.14
CA PRO A 675 -14.53 -5.56 23.02
C PRO A 675 -14.40 -4.48 21.94
N ALA A 676 -15.36 -3.55 21.86
CA ALA A 676 -15.37 -2.46 20.88
C ALA A 676 -14.79 -1.13 21.38
N ASP A 677 -14.19 -1.07 22.57
CA ASP A 677 -13.72 0.17 23.17
C ASP A 677 -12.47 0.76 22.53
N TRP A 678 -11.53 -0.10 22.14
CA TRP A 678 -10.20 0.30 21.70
C TRP A 678 -9.87 -0.30 20.34
N TRP A 679 -9.45 0.55 19.43
CA TRP A 679 -8.98 0.15 18.10
C TRP A 679 -7.64 0.83 17.80
N VAL A 680 -6.93 0.27 16.83
CA VAL A 680 -5.59 0.73 16.47
C VAL A 680 -5.52 1.07 14.99
N ILE A 681 -4.80 2.15 14.69
CA ILE A 681 -4.33 2.45 13.34
C ILE A 681 -2.81 2.61 13.35
N VAL A 682 -2.19 1.97 12.37
CA VAL A 682 -0.74 1.95 12.17
C VAL A 682 -0.44 2.61 10.85
N LEU A 683 0.54 3.51 10.84
CA LEU A 683 1.15 4.09 9.64
C LEU A 683 2.65 3.83 9.71
N ALA A 684 3.17 3.04 8.78
CA ALA A 684 4.57 2.71 8.66
C ALA A 684 5.13 3.24 7.34
N ASP A 685 6.36 3.72 7.35
CA ASP A 685 7.05 4.30 6.18
C ASP A 685 8.54 3.88 6.21
N GLY A 686 9.04 3.45 5.04
CA GLY A 686 10.39 2.95 4.86
C GLY A 686 11.47 4.03 5.00
N ASP A 687 12.48 3.75 5.83
CA ASP A 687 13.44 4.79 6.17
C ASP A 687 14.43 5.11 5.04
N GLY A 688 14.22 6.27 4.41
CA GLY A 688 15.20 6.85 3.50
C GLY A 688 15.20 6.25 2.10
N MET A 689 14.01 5.92 1.56
CA MET A 689 13.84 5.35 0.23
C MET A 689 14.53 6.13 -0.89
N GLY A 690 14.55 7.46 -0.84
CA GLY A 690 15.30 8.27 -1.82
C GLY A 690 16.81 7.96 -1.86
N LYS A 691 17.40 7.49 -0.76
CA LYS A 691 18.80 7.05 -0.72
C LYS A 691 18.99 5.67 -1.36
N TYR A 692 18.01 4.77 -1.21
CA TYR A 692 18.00 3.49 -1.92
C TYR A 692 17.87 3.70 -3.43
N VAL A 693 16.88 4.48 -3.90
CA VAL A 693 16.69 4.80 -5.32
C VAL A 693 17.94 5.43 -5.95
N SER A 694 18.65 6.29 -5.21
CA SER A 694 19.91 6.89 -5.69
C SER A 694 21.12 5.94 -5.67
N GLY A 695 21.02 4.76 -5.05
CA GLY A 695 22.14 3.84 -4.83
C GLY A 695 23.06 4.18 -3.65
N ALA A 696 22.85 5.30 -2.96
CA ALA A 696 23.71 5.74 -1.84
C ALA A 696 23.75 4.78 -0.63
N LYS A 697 22.76 3.87 -0.55
CA LYS A 697 22.64 2.83 0.48
C LYS A 697 23.23 1.47 0.07
N LEU A 698 23.68 1.31 -1.18
CA LEU A 698 24.34 0.10 -1.64
C LEU A 698 25.76 -0.02 -1.04
N LYS A 699 26.24 -1.26 -0.96
CA LYS A 699 27.54 -1.62 -0.38
C LYS A 699 28.68 -1.58 -1.41
N PRO A 700 29.95 -1.73 -1.01
CA PRO A 700 31.05 -1.96 -1.94
C PRO A 700 30.81 -3.18 -2.84
N TYR A 701 31.41 -3.22 -4.02
CA TYR A 701 31.24 -4.34 -4.95
C TYR A 701 31.65 -5.70 -4.35
N GLU A 702 32.52 -5.72 -3.33
CA GLU A 702 32.92 -6.93 -2.62
C GLU A 702 31.75 -7.75 -2.06
N ASP A 703 30.66 -7.09 -1.66
CA ASP A 703 29.49 -7.77 -1.07
C ASP A 703 28.58 -8.40 -2.13
N TYR A 704 28.73 -8.02 -3.39
CA TYR A 704 27.87 -8.48 -4.49
C TYR A 704 28.60 -9.38 -5.48
N ILE A 705 29.92 -9.24 -5.65
CA ILE A 705 30.69 -9.99 -6.66
C ILE A 705 31.07 -11.39 -6.16
N ILE A 706 30.81 -12.40 -6.99
CA ILE A 706 31.30 -13.77 -6.79
C ILE A 706 32.69 -13.90 -7.39
N LYS A 707 33.72 -13.87 -6.53
CA LYS A 707 35.13 -13.87 -6.98
C LYS A 707 35.49 -15.11 -7.79
N SER A 708 34.96 -16.29 -7.43
CA SER A 708 35.26 -17.55 -8.12
C SER A 708 34.78 -17.61 -9.57
N GLU A 709 33.78 -16.79 -9.92
CA GLU A 709 33.23 -16.70 -11.27
C GLU A 709 34.01 -15.73 -12.19
N VAL A 710 34.95 -14.95 -11.63
CA VAL A 710 35.85 -14.05 -12.38
C VAL A 710 37.05 -14.85 -12.92
N ASP A 711 37.56 -14.52 -14.10
CA ASP A 711 38.77 -15.16 -14.63
C ASP A 711 40.03 -14.93 -13.74
N GLU A 712 40.92 -15.92 -13.68
CA GLU A 712 42.11 -15.89 -12.81
C GLU A 712 43.07 -14.70 -13.11
N GLY A 713 43.11 -14.23 -14.36
CA GLY A 713 43.96 -13.11 -14.76
C GLY A 713 43.50 -11.79 -14.13
N THR A 714 42.20 -11.56 -14.11
CA THR A 714 41.58 -10.39 -13.47
C THR A 714 41.65 -10.48 -11.94
N GLN A 715 41.44 -11.66 -11.36
CA GLN A 715 41.44 -11.86 -9.91
C GLN A 715 42.74 -11.39 -9.23
N ASN A 716 43.87 -11.53 -9.92
CA ASN A 716 45.20 -11.18 -9.40
C ASN A 716 45.60 -9.71 -9.64
N SER A 717 44.74 -8.91 -10.26
CA SER A 717 45.02 -7.50 -10.58
C SER A 717 44.78 -6.57 -9.38
N ARG A 718 45.64 -5.56 -9.22
CA ARG A 718 45.50 -4.55 -8.15
C ARG A 718 44.26 -3.68 -8.38
N GLU A 719 43.89 -3.49 -9.63
CA GLU A 719 42.73 -2.75 -10.10
C GLU A 719 41.43 -3.42 -9.66
N PHE A 720 41.35 -4.75 -9.76
CA PHE A 720 40.19 -5.52 -9.29
C PHE A 720 40.02 -5.45 -7.76
N ASP A 721 41.11 -5.55 -6.99
CA ASP A 721 41.06 -5.40 -5.53
C ASP A 721 40.55 -4.00 -5.11
N LYS A 722 40.96 -2.95 -5.83
CA LYS A 722 40.45 -1.58 -5.62
C LYS A 722 38.97 -1.47 -5.98
N LEU A 723 38.54 -2.08 -7.09
CA LEU A 723 37.12 -2.09 -7.47
C LEU A 723 36.26 -2.71 -6.37
N LEU A 724 36.69 -3.84 -5.80
CA LEU A 724 35.92 -4.55 -4.78
C LEU A 724 35.80 -3.76 -3.47
N LYS A 725 36.93 -3.26 -2.95
CA LYS A 725 37.01 -2.70 -1.58
C LYS A 725 36.77 -1.19 -1.52
N GLU A 726 37.18 -0.45 -2.55
CA GLU A 726 37.17 1.02 -2.54
C GLU A 726 35.98 1.61 -3.33
N THR A 727 35.31 0.81 -4.19
CA THR A 727 34.21 1.32 -5.03
C THR A 727 32.85 0.80 -4.55
N LYS A 728 31.94 1.74 -4.25
CA LYS A 728 30.54 1.41 -3.96
C LYS A 728 29.80 1.00 -5.22
N LYS A 729 29.01 -0.07 -5.12
CA LYS A 729 28.09 -0.46 -6.18
C LYS A 729 27.08 0.67 -6.44
N ARG A 730 26.79 0.94 -7.70
CA ARG A 730 25.83 1.96 -8.12
C ARG A 730 24.45 1.36 -8.36
N MET A 731 23.44 2.21 -8.34
CA MET A 731 22.11 1.83 -8.79
C MET A 731 22.07 1.79 -10.33
N GLY A 732 22.07 0.59 -10.91
CA GLY A 732 21.77 0.37 -12.32
C GLY A 732 20.27 0.13 -12.57
N PRO A 733 19.86 0.01 -13.84
CA PRO A 733 18.47 -0.23 -14.22
C PRO A 733 17.88 -1.51 -13.61
N ALA A 734 18.64 -2.59 -13.60
CA ALA A 734 18.25 -3.91 -13.15
C ALA A 734 18.13 -3.98 -11.61
N SER A 735 19.06 -3.35 -10.88
CA SER A 735 18.93 -3.18 -9.42
C SER A 735 17.73 -2.33 -9.02
N HIS A 736 17.41 -1.30 -9.82
CA HIS A 736 16.22 -0.46 -9.59
C HIS A 736 14.94 -1.29 -9.75
N VAL A 737 14.87 -2.19 -10.74
CA VAL A 737 13.74 -3.13 -10.86
C VAL A 737 13.71 -4.11 -9.68
N GLY A 738 14.87 -4.59 -9.21
CA GLY A 738 14.95 -5.42 -8.00
C GLY A 738 14.36 -4.71 -6.76
N LEU A 739 14.67 -3.42 -6.58
CA LEU A 739 14.06 -2.57 -5.56
C LEU A 739 12.53 -2.46 -5.75
N ASN A 740 12.07 -2.17 -6.96
CA ASN A 740 10.64 -2.10 -7.26
C ASN A 740 9.93 -3.44 -6.98
N ARG A 741 10.61 -4.57 -7.21
CA ARG A 741 10.09 -5.91 -6.94
C ARG A 741 9.95 -6.19 -5.45
N ALA A 742 10.94 -5.80 -4.64
CA ALA A 742 10.88 -5.87 -3.19
C ALA A 742 9.72 -5.07 -2.62
N LEU A 743 9.58 -3.81 -3.06
CA LEU A 743 8.48 -2.95 -2.66
C LEU A 743 7.12 -3.54 -3.05
N LEU A 744 7.02 -4.11 -4.25
CA LEU A 744 5.79 -4.72 -4.76
C LEU A 744 5.41 -6.00 -3.98
N ASP A 745 6.34 -6.93 -3.76
CA ASP A 745 6.06 -8.15 -3.00
C ASP A 745 5.70 -7.83 -1.54
N PHE A 746 6.41 -6.88 -0.93
CA PHE A 746 6.08 -6.40 0.41
C PHE A 746 4.67 -5.80 0.47
N SER A 747 4.35 -4.81 -0.36
CA SER A 747 3.08 -4.08 -0.28
C SER A 747 1.87 -4.90 -0.75
N ASN A 748 2.02 -5.69 -1.81
CA ASN A 748 0.88 -6.35 -2.45
C ASN A 748 0.69 -7.80 -2.02
N GLN A 749 1.68 -8.44 -1.40
CA GLN A 749 1.60 -9.85 -1.00
C GLN A 749 1.78 -10.00 0.52
N LEU A 750 2.91 -9.55 1.06
CA LEU A 750 3.24 -9.77 2.47
C LEU A 750 2.33 -8.95 3.39
N VAL A 751 2.16 -7.65 3.16
CA VAL A 751 1.31 -6.80 4.01
C VAL A 751 -0.16 -7.26 4.07
N PRO A 752 -0.84 -7.59 2.94
CA PRO A 752 -2.19 -8.14 2.98
C PRO A 752 -2.27 -9.49 3.69
N TYR A 753 -1.29 -10.37 3.47
CA TYR A 753 -1.23 -11.66 4.17
C TYR A 753 -1.10 -11.46 5.68
N LEU A 754 -0.13 -10.66 6.12
CA LEU A 754 0.09 -10.38 7.53
C LEU A 754 -1.17 -9.75 8.15
N THR A 755 -1.68 -8.68 7.55
CA THR A 755 -2.78 -7.90 8.12
C THR A 755 -4.11 -8.65 8.14
N GLU A 756 -4.47 -9.34 7.04
CA GLU A 756 -5.83 -9.87 6.84
C GLU A 756 -5.94 -11.41 6.95
N LYS A 757 -4.82 -12.15 6.90
CA LYS A 757 -4.79 -13.62 7.02
C LYS A 757 -4.13 -14.07 8.31
N ARG A 758 -2.98 -13.49 8.68
CA ARG A 758 -2.30 -13.78 9.96
C ARG A 758 -2.98 -13.08 11.13
N PHE A 759 -3.39 -11.83 10.98
CA PHE A 759 -4.07 -11.06 12.02
C PHE A 759 -5.54 -10.76 11.66
N CYS A 760 -6.29 -10.20 12.59
CA CYS A 760 -7.69 -9.80 12.41
C CYS A 760 -7.81 -8.31 12.00
N GLY A 761 -6.88 -7.84 11.15
CA GLY A 761 -6.81 -6.46 10.70
C GLY A 761 -7.38 -6.25 9.30
N LYS A 762 -7.34 -4.99 8.86
CA LYS A 762 -7.67 -4.57 7.49
C LYS A 762 -6.60 -3.62 6.94
N VAL A 763 -6.15 -3.86 5.71
CA VAL A 763 -5.26 -2.91 5.01
C VAL A 763 -6.10 -1.76 4.49
N VAL A 764 -5.71 -0.53 4.82
CA VAL A 764 -6.32 0.69 4.26
C VAL A 764 -5.58 1.14 3.01
N TYR A 765 -4.25 1.16 3.11
CA TYR A 765 -3.35 1.51 2.03
C TYR A 765 -2.05 0.73 2.20
N SER A 766 -1.51 0.19 1.12
CA SER A 766 -0.16 -0.37 1.10
C SER A 766 0.43 -0.17 -0.28
N GLY A 767 1.32 0.81 -0.42
CA GLY A 767 1.91 1.18 -1.70
C GLY A 767 3.42 1.34 -1.56
N GLY A 768 4.16 0.32 -1.98
CA GLY A 768 5.62 0.28 -1.85
C GLY A 768 6.06 0.21 -0.40
N ASP A 769 6.64 1.29 0.11
CA ASP A 769 7.18 1.38 1.47
C ASP A 769 6.19 1.89 2.52
N ASP A 770 5.13 2.57 2.07
CA ASP A 770 4.09 3.12 2.94
C ASP A 770 2.99 2.09 3.23
N VAL A 771 2.73 1.83 4.51
CA VAL A 771 1.70 0.89 4.97
C VAL A 771 0.77 1.57 5.96
N MET A 772 -0.52 1.47 5.71
CA MET A 772 -1.56 1.87 6.65
C MET A 772 -2.55 0.74 6.89
N ALA A 773 -2.65 0.31 8.14
CA ALA A 773 -3.52 -0.79 8.56
C ALA A 773 -4.28 -0.44 9.83
N VAL A 774 -5.50 -0.98 9.94
CA VAL A 774 -6.34 -0.90 11.14
C VAL A 774 -6.48 -2.27 11.77
N LEU A 775 -6.30 -2.33 13.09
CA LEU A 775 -6.16 -3.58 13.84
C LEU A 775 -6.98 -3.53 15.13
N PRO A 776 -7.44 -4.68 15.66
CA PRO A 776 -7.82 -4.78 17.06
C PRO A 776 -6.60 -4.58 17.96
N LEU A 777 -6.80 -4.07 19.18
CA LEU A 777 -5.71 -3.77 20.11
C LEU A 777 -4.80 -4.98 20.35
N ALA A 778 -5.38 -6.17 20.55
CA ALA A 778 -4.66 -7.39 20.90
C ALA A 778 -3.64 -7.87 19.86
N ASP A 779 -3.85 -7.59 18.57
CA ASP A 779 -2.94 -8.03 17.50
C ASP A 779 -1.70 -7.12 17.34
N LEU A 780 -1.68 -5.93 17.97
CA LEU A 780 -0.72 -4.87 17.66
C LEU A 780 0.77 -5.26 17.81
N PRO A 781 1.26 -5.81 18.94
CA PRO A 781 2.70 -6.12 19.11
C PRO A 781 3.21 -7.14 18.10
N GLU A 782 2.46 -8.22 17.93
CA GLU A 782 2.78 -9.33 17.03
C GLU A 782 2.72 -8.90 15.57
N TYR A 783 1.77 -8.00 15.23
CA TYR A 783 1.70 -7.36 13.93
C TYR A 783 2.94 -6.50 13.66
N LEU A 784 3.36 -5.65 14.61
CA LEU A 784 4.54 -4.80 14.45
C LEU A 784 5.82 -5.62 14.28
N LEU A 785 5.97 -6.72 15.02
CA LEU A 785 7.10 -7.65 14.87
C LEU A 785 7.09 -8.29 13.48
N SER A 786 5.95 -8.84 13.07
CA SER A 786 5.82 -9.49 11.75
C SER A 786 6.07 -8.50 10.61
N LEU A 787 5.51 -7.29 10.69
CA LEU A 787 5.64 -6.26 9.66
C LEU A 787 7.10 -5.81 9.50
N ARG A 788 7.81 -5.60 10.63
CA ARG A 788 9.24 -5.24 10.61
C ARG A 788 10.11 -6.38 10.09
N ALA A 789 9.86 -7.62 10.54
CA ALA A 789 10.61 -8.78 10.07
C ALA A 789 10.42 -9.00 8.56
N ALA A 790 9.20 -8.82 8.06
CA ALA A 790 8.89 -8.90 6.63
C ALA A 790 9.59 -7.81 5.82
N TRP A 791 9.71 -6.60 6.38
CA TRP A 791 10.39 -5.48 5.72
C TRP A 791 11.88 -5.74 5.54
N CYS A 792 12.58 -6.14 6.61
CA CYS A 792 14.03 -6.37 6.56
C CYS A 792 14.45 -7.80 6.19
N GLY A 793 13.51 -8.71 5.96
CA GLY A 793 13.81 -10.11 5.64
C GLY A 793 14.43 -10.90 6.80
N ALA A 794 14.14 -10.49 8.05
CA ALA A 794 14.53 -11.24 9.24
C ALA A 794 13.72 -12.54 9.39
N LYS A 795 14.07 -13.36 10.38
CA LYS A 795 13.32 -14.57 10.72
C LYS A 795 11.86 -14.22 11.04
N ASP A 796 10.92 -14.97 10.47
CA ASP A 796 9.49 -14.79 10.74
C ASP A 796 9.16 -15.20 12.19
N PRO A 797 8.61 -14.30 13.02
CA PRO A 797 8.26 -14.62 14.41
C PRO A 797 7.27 -15.78 14.57
N PHE A 798 6.47 -16.07 13.53
CA PHE A 798 5.42 -17.10 13.55
C PHE A 798 5.76 -18.34 12.72
N ASN A 799 6.93 -18.36 12.05
CA ASN A 799 7.40 -19.47 11.22
C ASN A 799 6.39 -19.91 10.12
N ASP A 800 5.60 -18.99 9.53
CA ASP A 800 4.88 -19.28 8.28
C ASP A 800 5.82 -19.17 7.06
N PHE A 801 6.95 -18.49 7.23
CA PHE A 801 7.98 -18.31 6.22
C PHE A 801 9.33 -18.83 6.70
N ASP A 802 10.06 -19.47 5.77
CA ASP A 802 11.48 -19.73 5.90
C ASP A 802 12.27 -18.57 5.25
N ASN A 803 13.36 -18.17 5.88
CA ASN A 803 14.28 -17.16 5.36
C ASN A 803 15.61 -17.74 4.85
N LYS A 804 15.69 -19.08 4.61
CA LYS A 804 16.83 -19.86 4.08
C LYS A 804 18.18 -19.36 4.63
N GLU A 805 18.72 -20.03 5.64
CA GLU A 805 20.06 -19.74 6.14
C GLU A 805 21.09 -19.89 5.01
N ALA A 806 21.78 -18.80 4.65
CA ALA A 806 22.93 -18.87 3.78
C ALA A 806 24.01 -19.70 4.48
N MET A 807 24.75 -20.55 3.76
CA MET A 807 25.74 -21.48 4.32
C MET A 807 26.73 -20.85 5.32
N ASP A 808 26.91 -19.52 5.31
CA ASP A 808 27.89 -18.80 6.12
C ASP A 808 27.33 -17.65 6.99
N ASN A 809 26.00 -17.41 7.09
CA ASN A 809 25.48 -16.26 7.87
C ASN A 809 24.16 -16.55 8.62
N LEU A 810 24.17 -16.24 9.93
CA LEU A 810 23.01 -16.23 10.86
C LEU A 810 21.89 -15.21 10.49
N GLU A 811 22.04 -14.48 9.38
CA GLU A 811 21.25 -13.28 9.06
C GLU A 811 20.25 -13.47 7.89
N GLY A 812 20.09 -14.69 7.37
CA GLY A 812 19.10 -15.06 6.34
C GLY A 812 19.41 -14.58 4.91
N SER A 813 18.60 -15.04 3.94
CA SER A 813 18.78 -14.80 2.49
C SER A 813 18.31 -13.43 1.96
N GLY A 814 17.54 -12.67 2.74
CA GLY A 814 16.86 -11.45 2.27
C GLY A 814 15.54 -11.70 1.53
N TYR A 815 15.08 -12.95 1.50
CA TYR A 815 13.83 -13.38 0.89
C TYR A 815 12.99 -14.17 1.89
N TRP A 816 11.66 -14.07 1.77
CA TRP A 816 10.73 -14.91 2.52
C TRP A 816 10.15 -15.99 1.62
N HIS A 817 10.27 -17.24 2.05
CA HIS A 817 9.77 -18.42 1.36
C HIS A 817 8.56 -18.95 2.13
N PRO A 818 7.33 -18.86 1.58
CA PRO A 818 6.15 -19.36 2.27
C PRO A 818 6.27 -20.87 2.43
N LEU A 819 5.94 -21.37 3.62
CA LEU A 819 5.82 -22.80 3.83
C LEU A 819 4.63 -23.36 3.03
N SER A 820 4.63 -24.67 2.80
CA SER A 820 3.56 -25.38 2.08
C SER A 820 2.18 -25.28 2.78
N THR A 821 2.17 -24.94 4.07
CA THR A 821 0.96 -24.65 4.85
C THR A 821 0.31 -23.32 4.46
N VAL A 822 1.06 -22.37 3.91
CA VAL A 822 0.59 -21.05 3.48
C VAL A 822 0.01 -21.14 2.08
N LYS A 823 -1.31 -21.37 1.98
CA LYS A 823 -2.00 -21.55 0.70
C LYS A 823 -2.39 -20.23 0.03
N GLU A 824 -2.42 -19.14 0.79
CA GLU A 824 -2.85 -17.82 0.33
C GLU A 824 -1.84 -17.12 -0.57
N LEU A 825 -0.57 -17.54 -0.51
CA LEU A 825 0.53 -16.94 -1.27
C LEU A 825 1.07 -17.93 -2.31
N ALA A 826 1.57 -17.39 -3.42
CA ALA A 826 2.28 -18.19 -4.40
C ALA A 826 3.54 -18.81 -3.78
N GLN A 827 3.73 -20.10 -4.02
CA GLN A 827 4.84 -20.92 -3.54
C GLN A 827 6.14 -20.58 -4.31
N ARG A 828 6.69 -19.40 -3.99
CA ARG A 828 7.89 -18.81 -4.57
C ARG A 828 8.56 -17.91 -3.53
N PRO A 829 9.84 -17.54 -3.71
CA PRO A 829 10.47 -16.47 -2.93
C PRO A 829 9.73 -15.14 -3.12
N HIS A 830 9.46 -14.46 -2.00
CA HIS A 830 8.96 -13.08 -1.96
C HIS A 830 10.09 -12.15 -1.53
N PHE A 831 10.29 -11.08 -2.30
CA PHE A 831 11.38 -10.14 -2.08
C PHE A 831 11.08 -9.26 -0.87
N THR A 832 12.09 -9.04 -0.03
CA THR A 832 12.05 -8.06 1.07
C THR A 832 13.03 -6.92 0.76
N MET A 833 13.17 -5.92 1.63
CA MET A 833 14.17 -4.87 1.43
C MET A 833 15.58 -5.29 1.87
N GLY A 834 15.69 -6.38 2.63
CA GLY A 834 16.94 -6.92 3.16
C GLY A 834 17.35 -6.33 4.51
N LYS A 835 18.34 -6.97 5.15
CA LYS A 835 18.67 -6.82 6.58
C LYS A 835 18.95 -5.40 7.08
N ASP A 836 19.45 -4.52 6.21
CA ASP A 836 19.83 -3.14 6.55
C ASP A 836 18.65 -2.15 6.45
N ALA A 837 17.49 -2.62 6.00
CA ALA A 837 16.30 -1.81 5.83
C ALA A 837 15.56 -1.62 7.16
N THR A 838 15.27 -0.37 7.48
CA THR A 838 14.50 0.00 8.67
C THR A 838 13.22 0.73 8.28
N MET A 839 12.29 0.82 9.21
CA MET A 839 10.98 1.42 9.01
C MET A 839 10.57 2.19 10.27
N SER A 840 10.04 3.39 10.06
CA SER A 840 9.49 4.22 11.13
C SER A 840 7.98 4.08 11.16
N VAL A 841 7.40 3.95 12.36
CA VAL A 841 6.00 3.61 12.55
C VAL A 841 5.33 4.57 13.53
N GLY A 842 4.26 5.23 13.07
CA GLY A 842 3.29 5.90 13.92
C GLY A 842 2.14 4.96 14.27
N ILE A 843 1.80 4.87 15.55
CA ILE A 843 0.72 4.03 16.08
C ILE A 843 -0.22 4.91 16.89
N VAL A 844 -1.52 4.88 16.56
CA VAL A 844 -2.55 5.52 17.38
C VAL A 844 -3.53 4.47 17.88
N ILE A 845 -3.69 4.41 19.20
CA ILE A 845 -4.68 3.60 19.90
C ILE A 845 -5.77 4.55 20.37
N ALA A 846 -6.96 4.44 19.79
CA ALA A 846 -8.03 5.39 20.01
C ALA A 846 -9.21 4.73 20.72
N TYR A 847 -9.79 5.44 21.68
CA TYR A 847 -11.06 5.06 22.27
C TYR A 847 -12.20 5.31 21.28
N LYS A 848 -13.26 4.48 21.32
CA LYS A 848 -14.39 4.49 20.37
C LYS A 848 -15.10 5.83 20.17
N SER A 849 -15.01 6.76 21.14
CA SER A 849 -15.64 8.09 21.04
C SER A 849 -14.79 9.12 20.29
N VAL A 850 -13.51 8.86 20.05
CA VAL A 850 -12.59 9.81 19.42
C VAL A 850 -12.91 9.97 17.93
N PRO A 851 -13.08 11.19 17.41
CA PRO A 851 -13.33 11.43 15.99
C PRO A 851 -12.17 10.98 15.09
N LEU A 852 -12.48 10.35 13.95
CA LEU A 852 -11.48 9.87 12.99
C LEU A 852 -10.50 10.96 12.52
N PRO A 853 -10.92 12.22 12.21
CA PRO A 853 -9.97 13.27 11.81
C PRO A 853 -8.87 13.53 12.85
N THR A 854 -9.24 13.54 14.14
CA THR A 854 -8.30 13.71 15.26
C THR A 854 -7.32 12.54 15.36
N VAL A 855 -7.80 11.31 15.13
CA VAL A 855 -6.95 10.11 15.10
C VAL A 855 -5.95 10.19 13.96
N LEU A 856 -6.40 10.55 12.75
CA LEU A 856 -5.54 10.63 11.57
C LEU A 856 -4.48 11.74 11.70
N GLU A 857 -4.85 12.93 12.20
CA GLU A 857 -3.89 14.01 12.48
C GLU A 857 -2.82 13.57 13.49
N SER A 858 -3.25 12.88 14.55
CA SER A 858 -2.34 12.32 15.54
C SER A 858 -1.41 11.26 14.95
N LEU A 859 -1.91 10.44 14.02
CA LEU A 859 -1.16 9.38 13.34
C LEU A 859 -0.03 9.94 12.46
N TRP A 860 -0.33 10.91 11.60
CA TRP A 860 0.71 11.56 10.78
C TRP A 860 1.74 12.28 11.65
N THR A 861 1.32 12.90 12.74
CA THR A 861 2.25 13.53 13.69
C THR A 861 3.12 12.48 14.37
N ALA A 862 2.56 11.35 14.78
CA ALA A 862 3.30 10.26 15.41
C ALA A 862 4.38 9.68 14.49
N GLU A 863 4.06 9.48 13.21
CA GLU A 863 5.00 8.96 12.20
C GLU A 863 6.07 10.02 11.86
N LYS A 864 5.65 11.17 11.31
CA LYS A 864 6.57 12.16 10.72
C LYS A 864 7.35 12.97 11.75
N GLU A 865 6.67 13.44 12.80
CA GLU A 865 7.23 14.38 13.77
C GLU A 865 7.84 13.69 14.99
N ARG A 866 7.60 12.38 15.20
CA ARG A 866 8.13 11.63 16.35
C ARG A 866 8.96 10.43 15.92
N ALA A 867 8.36 9.43 15.27
CA ALA A 867 9.04 8.18 14.91
C ALA A 867 10.26 8.42 14.00
N LYS A 868 10.09 9.18 12.90
CA LYS A 868 11.21 9.53 12.00
C LYS A 868 12.25 10.47 12.59
N LYS A 869 11.93 11.17 13.69
CA LYS A 869 12.86 12.08 14.39
C LYS A 869 13.69 11.36 15.47
N LEU A 870 13.45 10.08 15.72
CA LEU A 870 14.36 9.28 16.54
C LEU A 870 15.75 9.20 15.88
N PRO A 871 16.85 9.19 16.66
CA PRO A 871 18.21 9.08 16.13
C PRO A 871 18.39 7.85 15.26
N GLY A 872 18.84 8.05 14.03
CA GLY A 872 18.99 6.98 13.04
C GLY A 872 17.65 6.36 12.60
N LYS A 873 16.52 7.05 12.77
CA LYS A 873 15.15 6.61 12.42
C LYS A 873 14.76 5.31 13.11
N ASP A 874 14.22 4.31 12.41
CA ASP A 874 13.82 3.00 12.96
C ASP A 874 12.99 3.16 14.25
N GLY A 875 12.04 4.09 14.21
CA GLY A 875 11.33 4.55 15.39
C GLY A 875 9.90 4.02 15.45
N LEU A 876 9.40 3.74 16.65
CA LEU A 876 7.98 3.53 16.91
C LEU A 876 7.46 4.65 17.81
N CYS A 877 6.35 5.27 17.44
CA CYS A 877 5.65 6.25 18.27
C CYS A 877 4.24 5.75 18.59
N PHE A 878 3.97 5.48 19.85
CA PHE A 878 2.66 5.07 20.37
C PHE A 878 1.93 6.29 20.93
N ARG A 879 0.69 6.51 20.47
CA ARG A 879 -0.22 7.52 21.03
C ARG A 879 -1.54 6.89 21.43
N VAL A 880 -1.85 6.89 22.72
CA VAL A 880 -3.15 6.48 23.26
C VAL A 880 -4.03 7.71 23.46
N ILE A 881 -5.18 7.77 22.78
CA ILE A 881 -6.15 8.87 22.89
C ILE A 881 -7.38 8.37 23.66
N TYR A 882 -7.58 8.92 24.85
CA TYR A 882 -8.71 8.57 25.73
C TYR A 882 -9.98 9.35 25.34
N GLY A 883 -11.16 8.84 25.72
CA GLY A 883 -12.43 9.49 25.41
C GLY A 883 -12.59 10.92 25.96
N GLY A 884 -11.88 11.25 27.04
CA GLY A 884 -11.81 12.60 27.60
C GLY A 884 -10.84 13.56 26.89
N GLY A 885 -10.19 13.13 25.80
CA GLY A 885 -9.24 13.94 25.03
C GLY A 885 -7.78 13.87 25.52
N ASN A 886 -7.53 13.30 26.70
CA ASN A 886 -6.16 13.06 27.17
C ASN A 886 -5.37 12.18 26.20
N THR A 887 -4.08 12.46 26.04
CA THR A 887 -3.19 11.70 25.17
C THR A 887 -1.94 11.23 25.93
N LEU A 888 -1.65 9.93 25.86
CA LEU A 888 -0.39 9.35 26.31
C LEU A 888 0.48 9.09 25.07
N GLU A 889 1.67 9.70 25.02
CA GLU A 889 2.64 9.48 23.94
C GLU A 889 3.89 8.79 24.49
N ALA A 890 4.37 7.76 23.80
CA ALA A 890 5.63 7.06 24.09
C ALA A 890 6.38 6.75 22.78
N VAL A 891 7.71 6.78 22.83
CA VAL A 891 8.57 6.49 21.66
C VAL A 891 9.56 5.38 21.98
N MET A 892 9.73 4.42 21.08
CA MET A 892 10.58 3.25 21.24
C MET A 892 11.49 3.09 20.01
N LYS A 893 12.74 2.70 20.21
CA LYS A 893 13.62 2.30 19.11
C LYS A 893 13.26 0.90 18.65
N GLY A 894 13.30 0.67 17.34
CA GLY A 894 12.84 -0.53 16.68
C GLY A 894 13.36 -1.86 17.22
N HIS A 895 14.67 -1.98 17.39
CA HIS A 895 15.30 -3.20 17.90
C HIS A 895 14.91 -3.54 19.36
N LEU A 896 14.29 -2.61 20.10
CA LEU A 896 13.80 -2.86 21.46
C LEU A 896 12.41 -3.50 21.49
N LEU A 897 11.72 -3.60 20.35
CA LEU A 897 10.34 -4.08 20.30
C LEU A 897 10.22 -5.57 20.65
N GLU A 898 11.13 -6.41 20.16
CA GLU A 898 11.09 -7.86 20.40
C GLU A 898 11.33 -8.17 21.88
N SER A 899 12.37 -7.60 22.47
CA SER A 899 12.64 -7.74 23.90
C SER A 899 11.55 -7.10 24.76
N TRP A 900 10.92 -6.01 24.29
CA TRP A 900 9.74 -5.42 24.93
C TRP A 900 8.58 -6.42 24.97
N TRP A 901 8.26 -7.02 23.83
CA TRP A 901 7.16 -7.96 23.72
C TRP A 901 7.40 -9.23 24.53
N ASN A 902 8.62 -9.78 24.49
CA ASN A 902 9.01 -10.94 25.28
C ASN A 902 8.80 -10.73 26.79
N PHE A 903 9.09 -9.53 27.31
CA PHE A 903 8.78 -9.25 28.71
C PHE A 903 7.26 -9.11 28.92
N ILE A 904 6.54 -8.38 28.07
CA ILE A 904 5.09 -8.15 28.24
C ILE A 904 4.30 -9.46 28.24
N GLN A 905 4.67 -10.41 27.38
CA GLN A 905 4.00 -11.71 27.26
C GLN A 905 4.04 -12.53 28.55
N GLN A 906 5.18 -12.52 29.26
CA GLN A 906 5.35 -13.25 30.51
C GLN A 906 4.42 -12.74 31.63
N TYR A 907 3.84 -11.55 31.45
CA TYR A 907 2.99 -10.89 32.45
C TYR A 907 1.51 -10.89 32.08
N GLN A 908 1.07 -11.52 30.99
CA GLN A 908 -0.35 -11.51 30.60
C GLN A 908 -1.28 -12.15 31.64
N GLN A 909 -0.75 -12.99 32.54
CA GLN A 909 -1.51 -13.64 33.62
C GLN A 909 -1.40 -12.93 34.98
N LEU A 910 -0.57 -11.89 35.10
CA LEU A 910 -0.33 -11.14 36.34
C LEU A 910 -0.59 -9.65 36.10
N ASP A 911 -1.53 -9.04 36.82
CA ASP A 911 -1.77 -7.59 36.70
C ASP A 911 -0.60 -6.78 37.31
N LEU A 912 0.40 -6.52 36.47
CA LEU A 912 1.58 -5.71 36.80
C LEU A 912 1.39 -4.21 36.50
N SER A 913 0.20 -3.78 36.09
CA SER A 913 -0.05 -2.37 35.79
C SER A 913 0.34 -1.43 36.95
N PRO A 914 0.09 -1.74 38.25
CA PRO A 914 0.48 -0.84 39.35
C PRO A 914 2.00 -0.72 39.50
N ALA A 915 2.73 -1.83 39.29
CA ALA A 915 4.19 -1.86 39.36
C ALA A 915 4.82 -1.02 38.23
N LEU A 916 4.30 -1.14 37.01
CA LEU A 916 4.76 -0.38 35.85
C LEU A 916 4.48 1.12 36.00
N TYR A 917 3.30 1.52 36.51
CA TYR A 917 3.01 2.93 36.81
C TYR A 917 3.97 3.50 37.85
N ARG A 918 4.29 2.73 38.88
CA ARG A 918 5.26 3.13 39.90
C ARG A 918 6.66 3.31 39.32
N LEU A 919 7.16 2.34 38.56
CA LEU A 919 8.44 2.45 37.88
C LEU A 919 8.48 3.67 36.95
N ALA A 920 7.40 3.92 36.21
CA ALA A 920 7.28 5.05 35.33
C ALA A 920 7.39 6.42 36.03
N GLU A 921 6.96 6.50 37.29
CA GLU A 921 7.06 7.73 38.08
C GLU A 921 8.39 7.85 38.84
N GLU A 922 8.87 6.74 39.42
CA GLU A 922 10.04 6.76 40.30
C GLU A 922 11.38 6.72 39.54
N LEU A 923 11.49 5.92 38.46
CA LEU A 923 12.77 5.78 37.74
C LEU A 923 13.28 7.12 37.16
N PRO A 924 12.45 7.96 36.50
CA PRO A 924 12.92 9.23 35.97
C PRO A 924 13.42 10.22 37.02
N ARG A 925 13.01 10.04 38.28
CA ARG A 925 13.42 10.88 39.42
C ARG A 925 14.65 10.35 40.15
N ARG A 926 14.97 9.06 39.99
CA ARG A 926 15.98 8.34 40.79
C ARG A 926 17.20 7.88 39.99
N ALA A 927 17.12 7.84 38.67
CA ALA A 927 18.19 7.41 37.80
C ALA A 927 18.38 8.37 36.61
N CYS A 928 19.60 8.44 36.10
CA CYS A 928 19.97 9.15 34.90
C CYS A 928 20.80 8.25 33.99
N VAL A 929 20.83 8.55 32.69
CA VAL A 929 21.71 7.86 31.75
C VAL A 929 23.15 8.32 32.04
N THR A 930 24.02 7.36 32.35
CA THR A 930 25.45 7.59 32.61
C THR A 930 26.30 6.87 31.56
N GLU A 931 27.57 7.23 31.41
CA GLU A 931 28.46 6.59 30.42
C GLU A 931 28.77 5.12 30.78
N ASN A 932 28.93 4.80 32.07
CA ASN A 932 29.52 3.53 32.50
C ASN A 932 28.61 2.64 33.36
N ASP A 933 27.54 3.19 33.97
CA ASP A 933 26.70 2.44 34.89
C ASP A 933 25.33 2.12 34.30
N GLN A 934 24.77 0.95 34.62
CA GLN A 934 23.37 0.60 34.37
C GLN A 934 22.54 0.95 35.62
N LEU A 935 22.10 2.21 35.71
CA LEU A 935 21.43 2.70 36.92
C LEU A 935 19.93 2.37 36.94
N PHE A 936 19.28 2.26 35.78
CA PHE A 936 17.83 2.06 35.72
C PHE A 936 17.42 0.67 36.19
N SER A 937 18.13 -0.38 35.78
CA SER A 937 17.86 -1.75 36.24
C SER A 937 18.13 -1.90 37.75
N LYS A 938 19.24 -1.36 38.25
CA LYS A 938 19.54 -1.34 39.71
C LYS A 938 18.46 -0.61 40.51
N ALA A 939 18.02 0.55 40.05
CA ALA A 939 16.94 1.30 40.70
C ALA A 939 15.61 0.54 40.65
N ALA A 940 15.28 -0.07 39.52
CA ALA A 940 14.07 -0.88 39.35
C ALA A 940 14.05 -2.08 40.32
N GLN A 941 15.17 -2.79 40.47
CA GLN A 941 15.30 -3.88 41.44
C GLN A 941 14.95 -3.42 42.87
N VAL A 942 15.42 -2.25 43.29
CA VAL A 942 15.13 -1.72 44.63
C VAL A 942 13.66 -1.30 44.76
N ILE A 943 13.09 -0.67 43.73
CA ILE A 943 11.69 -0.22 43.74
C ILE A 943 10.73 -1.42 43.83
N LEU A 944 11.00 -2.48 43.05
CA LEU A 944 10.19 -3.69 43.01
C LEU A 944 10.29 -4.50 44.32
N LYS A 945 11.45 -4.49 45.01
CA LYS A 945 11.64 -5.19 46.29
C LYS A 945 10.97 -4.52 47.51
N ARG A 946 10.50 -3.27 47.42
CA ARG A 946 10.04 -2.46 48.58
C ARG A 946 8.64 -2.76 49.12
N ARG A 947 7.89 -3.77 48.63
CA ARG A 947 6.51 -4.08 49.08
C ARG A 947 6.31 -5.58 49.37
N ASP A 948 5.38 -5.91 50.27
CA ASP A 948 4.96 -7.29 50.61
C ASP A 948 4.40 -8.10 49.42
N GLU A 949 3.95 -7.42 48.34
CA GLU A 949 3.55 -8.05 47.05
C GLU A 949 4.72 -8.76 46.33
N SER A 950 5.98 -8.45 46.70
CA SER A 950 7.17 -9.18 46.22
C SER A 950 7.19 -10.66 46.62
N LYS A 951 6.34 -11.08 47.57
CA LYS A 951 6.16 -12.50 47.91
C LYS A 951 5.38 -13.28 46.85
N ASN A 952 4.61 -12.60 45.99
CA ASN A 952 3.83 -13.20 44.91
C ASN A 952 4.48 -13.05 43.52
N LEU A 953 5.54 -12.25 43.40
CA LEU A 953 6.27 -12.04 42.15
C LEU A 953 7.61 -12.77 42.23
N GLY A 954 7.67 -13.99 41.67
CA GLY A 954 8.87 -14.83 41.68
C GLY A 954 10.07 -14.22 40.94
N VAL A 955 11.26 -14.83 41.14
CA VAL A 955 12.54 -14.41 40.51
C VAL A 955 12.43 -14.37 38.97
N GLU A 956 11.63 -15.26 38.38
CA GLU A 956 11.38 -15.36 36.93
C GLU A 956 10.77 -14.09 36.32
N ILE A 957 10.16 -13.22 37.13
CA ILE A 957 9.49 -11.98 36.68
C ILE A 957 10.46 -10.81 36.65
N HIS A 958 11.54 -10.84 37.44
CA HIS A 958 12.45 -9.69 37.56
C HIS A 958 13.39 -9.55 36.37
N ASP A 959 13.96 -10.64 35.86
CA ASP A 959 15.03 -10.58 34.87
C ASP A 959 14.63 -10.00 33.50
N PRO A 960 13.46 -10.29 32.91
CA PRO A 960 13.06 -9.76 31.60
C PRO A 960 12.93 -8.23 31.57
N ILE A 961 12.24 -7.63 32.54
CA ILE A 961 12.08 -6.17 32.63
C ILE A 961 13.43 -5.49 32.86
N LEU A 962 14.31 -6.10 33.66
CA LEU A 962 15.66 -5.56 33.91
C LEU A 962 16.54 -5.64 32.67
N ASN A 963 16.48 -6.73 31.93
CA ASN A 963 17.18 -6.90 30.65
C ASN A 963 16.69 -5.88 29.61
N TRP A 964 15.38 -5.61 29.55
CA TRP A 964 14.84 -4.59 28.67
C TRP A 964 15.26 -3.17 29.07
N LEU A 965 15.27 -2.86 30.38
CA LEU A 965 15.78 -1.58 30.89
C LEU A 965 17.26 -1.39 30.54
N ASN A 966 18.07 -2.44 30.66
CA ASN A 966 19.47 -2.43 30.25
C ASN A 966 19.61 -2.16 28.75
N ALA A 967 18.85 -2.86 27.89
CA ALA A 967 18.87 -2.65 26.44
C ALA A 967 18.49 -1.21 26.05
N TRP A 968 17.48 -0.63 26.70
CA TRP A 968 17.11 0.77 26.49
C TRP A 968 18.24 1.72 26.92
N GLU A 969 18.85 1.47 28.08
CA GLU A 969 19.94 2.30 28.61
C GLU A 969 21.19 2.20 27.74
N ASP A 970 21.53 1.02 27.23
CA ASP A 970 22.66 0.78 26.32
C ASP A 970 22.45 1.49 24.98
N TRP A 971 21.23 1.48 24.44
CA TRP A 971 20.89 2.29 23.27
C TRP A 971 21.06 3.79 23.56
N ALA A 972 20.53 4.29 24.69
CA ALA A 972 20.66 5.69 25.06
C ALA A 972 22.14 6.13 25.23
N LYS A 973 22.98 5.26 25.79
CA LYS A 973 24.44 5.45 25.93
C LYS A 973 25.16 5.52 24.60
N SER A 974 24.77 4.68 23.63
CA SER A 974 25.45 4.56 22.32
C SER A 974 25.51 5.89 21.54
N LEU A 975 24.63 6.83 21.85
CA LEU A 975 24.48 8.10 21.13
C LEU A 975 25.47 9.20 21.56
N LYS A 976 26.49 8.89 22.38
CA LYS A 976 27.58 9.79 22.82
C LYS A 976 27.08 11.23 23.07
N LEU A 977 26.20 11.38 24.06
CA LEU A 977 25.55 12.65 24.39
C LEU A 977 26.61 13.73 24.71
N SER A 978 26.83 14.68 23.79
CA SER A 978 27.68 15.84 24.09
C SER A 978 27.02 16.70 25.16
N GLN A 979 27.79 17.22 26.11
CA GLN A 979 27.25 17.96 27.26
C GLN A 979 26.50 19.25 26.89
N ASN A 980 26.65 19.75 25.65
CA ASN A 980 26.12 21.03 25.18
C ASN A 980 25.05 20.94 24.06
N ALA A 981 24.58 19.75 23.68
CA ALA A 981 23.51 19.58 22.68
C ALA A 981 22.17 19.19 23.34
N GLU A 982 21.04 19.55 22.71
CA GLU A 982 19.74 19.02 23.10
C GLU A 982 19.77 17.48 23.09
N LYS A 983 19.41 16.87 24.23
CA LYS A 983 19.41 15.40 24.34
C LYS A 983 18.44 14.81 23.32
N PRO A 984 18.86 13.84 22.49
CA PRO A 984 18.04 13.28 21.42
C PRO A 984 16.71 12.71 21.94
N LEU A 985 15.67 12.80 21.11
CA LEU A 985 14.35 12.27 21.41
C LEU A 985 14.41 10.78 21.80
N GLY A 986 13.69 10.38 22.85
CA GLY A 986 13.54 8.98 23.27
C GLY A 986 14.62 8.50 24.24
N THR A 987 15.69 9.27 24.44
CA THR A 987 16.84 8.87 25.28
C THR A 987 16.79 9.43 26.69
N GLN A 988 15.80 10.26 27.01
CA GLN A 988 15.71 10.92 28.31
C GLN A 988 14.98 10.03 29.33
N PRO A 989 15.29 10.12 30.63
CA PRO A 989 14.59 9.33 31.67
C PRO A 989 13.06 9.51 31.64
N LYS A 990 12.58 10.71 31.29
CA LYS A 990 11.14 10.99 31.11
C LYS A 990 10.50 10.20 29.96
N ASP A 991 11.27 9.91 28.90
CA ASP A 991 10.80 9.15 27.74
C ASP A 991 10.66 7.66 28.11
N LEU A 992 11.60 7.11 28.89
CA LEU A 992 11.47 5.79 29.51
C LEU A 992 10.23 5.72 30.42
N GLY A 993 10.01 6.75 31.25
CA GLY A 993 8.80 6.84 32.08
C GLY A 993 7.51 6.75 31.25
N ARG A 994 7.46 7.42 30.09
CA ARG A 994 6.32 7.32 29.16
C ARG A 994 6.14 5.93 28.56
N LEU A 995 7.22 5.25 28.19
CA LEU A 995 7.17 3.85 27.73
C LEU A 995 6.63 2.89 28.78
N LEU A 996 7.03 3.08 30.05
CA LEU A 996 6.53 2.28 31.16
C LEU A 996 5.04 2.55 31.44
N ARG A 997 4.57 3.80 31.32
CA ARG A 997 3.12 4.11 31.38
C ARG A 997 2.35 3.47 30.24
N PHE A 998 2.90 3.49 29.03
CA PHE A 998 2.31 2.80 27.88
C PHE A 998 2.23 1.28 28.12
N SER A 999 3.29 0.70 28.65
CA SER A 999 3.32 -0.72 29.03
C SER A 999 2.28 -1.05 30.11
N ALA A 1000 2.11 -0.17 31.11
CA ALA A 1000 1.08 -0.31 32.14
C ALA A 1000 -0.34 -0.26 31.56
N PHE A 1001 -0.61 0.70 30.66
CA PHE A 1001 -1.87 0.79 29.92
C PHE A 1001 -2.16 -0.50 29.14
N TRP A 1002 -1.15 -1.03 28.43
CA TRP A 1002 -1.30 -2.25 27.67
C TRP A 1002 -1.68 -3.45 28.57
N VAL A 1003 -0.93 -3.66 29.65
CA VAL A 1003 -1.18 -4.77 30.60
C VAL A 1003 -2.57 -4.67 31.23
N ASP A 1004 -2.98 -3.47 31.65
CA ASP A 1004 -4.34 -3.22 32.19
C ASP A 1004 -5.44 -3.65 31.20
N LYS A 1005 -5.29 -3.29 29.92
CA LYS A 1005 -6.27 -3.64 28.88
C LYS A 1005 -6.27 -5.12 28.54
N MET A 1006 -5.11 -5.77 28.51
CA MET A 1006 -5.04 -7.21 28.30
C MET A 1006 -5.64 -7.98 29.48
N ALA A 1007 -5.36 -7.55 30.73
CA ALA A 1007 -5.97 -8.15 31.92
C ALA A 1007 -7.51 -8.03 31.89
N GLN A 1008 -8.04 -6.87 31.49
CA GLN A 1008 -9.48 -6.69 31.28
C GLN A 1008 -10.04 -7.67 30.23
N GLN A 1009 -9.34 -7.89 29.11
CA GLN A 1009 -9.78 -8.86 28.09
C GLN A 1009 -9.74 -10.31 28.58
N GLN A 1010 -8.78 -10.68 29.43
CA GLN A 1010 -8.70 -12.02 30.01
C GLN A 1010 -9.90 -12.32 30.91
N GLN A 1011 -10.43 -11.31 31.62
CA GLN A 1011 -11.62 -11.46 32.46
C GLN A 1011 -12.90 -11.80 31.67
N TRP A 1012 -12.93 -11.48 30.36
CA TRP A 1012 -14.08 -11.79 29.50
C TRP A 1012 -14.16 -13.27 29.12
N LYS A 1013 -13.10 -14.05 29.37
CA LYS A 1013 -13.01 -15.45 28.99
C LYS A 1013 -13.81 -16.31 29.98
N LYS A 1014 -15.01 -16.73 29.61
CA LYS A 1014 -15.64 -17.91 30.22
C LYS A 1014 -14.89 -19.17 29.75
N GLU A 1015 -14.24 -19.87 30.67
CA GLU A 1015 -14.05 -21.31 30.55
C GLU A 1015 -15.40 -21.97 30.84
N GLU A 1016 -16.03 -22.57 29.84
CA GLU A 1016 -17.02 -23.62 30.09
C GLU A 1016 -16.23 -24.83 30.64
N ASN A 1017 -16.34 -25.07 31.94
CA ASN A 1017 -16.08 -26.39 32.52
C ASN A 1017 -17.17 -27.37 32.13
#